data_AF-A0A946PC01-F1
#
_entry.id   AF-A0A946PC01-F1
#
_cell.length_a   1.000
_cell.length_b   1.000
_cell.length_c   1.000
_cell.angle_alpha   90.00
_cell.angle_beta   90.00
_cell.angle_gamma   90.00
#
_symmetry.space_group_name_H-M   'P 1'
#
loop_
_entity.id
_entity.type
_entity.pdbx_description
1 polymer ?
#
loop_
_entity_poly.entity_id
_entity_poly.type
_entity_poly.pdbx_seq_one_letter_code
_entity_poly.pdbx_strand_id
1 'polypeptide(L)'
;AELVERLRGSEVVDGVAVVLPAEGWLHLPGVAWGLDDATFLRFVQQTGEGKHVLQDSGPNRFVTRAAAVEGDLRSSWLAWRAEQMATLHQKIAGIVAAETSWNYYIMPTTLMFTGSVAERFRPVVAGQPQEQAVLYELGLDPAALTHSENAIFVAPRLHAVTEDEIDAATIATANQSASVSAWERRASRRGLALLEQPKQVDITAVLPHGPFDASEFSGSSVVHAVSGGAKRQEPLLLGLATADAEVIFDQSLRWAELTVSDAAVRQAFLSFPRRNMQSLKGVPDEFPVRFVRANGSSWLLVGNASRMAADVNVSLSGAVEGVDVVTKQAFSTVDNQLVVGLAAWSLRVIRLQGPGADTQPNTATVRFEEGAVQMIEESVADLRQRQAVLETPPLIPVLDNPGFELPRLGDGVTGWEVVESGGGQLELIDTVSPAVGSDEKNQAVRMTSVGELATVRSNPFQPPHTGRLSVAVWLRLPPSVPQPPFRIAVEGVENGEQYYRFAPVGSAAGGRPLQEGWNRFVLQVTDLPSDPNESLRLRFDMLGPGVVEIDGVEVYDLIFNQSQQNELHALLDEMESELAAGSTARVLSRLEGYWPRFLQATVSDEQAERVAKRVARRAERRVKAEDEVLEEDEGFFDRVRGWWR
;
A
#
# COMPACT_ATOMS: atom_id res chain seq x y z
N ALA A 1 14.28 -36.07 -3.81
CA ALA A 1 14.31 -37.54 -3.93
C ALA A 1 14.70 -38.15 -2.59
N GLU A 2 15.91 -37.92 -2.09
CA GLU A 2 16.38 -38.47 -0.80
C GLU A 2 15.44 -38.18 0.38
N LEU A 3 14.91 -36.95 0.51
CA LEU A 3 13.94 -36.61 1.57
C LEU A 3 12.68 -37.50 1.51
N VAL A 4 12.15 -37.74 0.31
CA VAL A 4 10.95 -38.56 0.10
C VAL A 4 11.25 -40.01 0.47
N GLU A 5 12.40 -40.52 0.06
CA GLU A 5 12.82 -41.89 0.39
C GLU A 5 13.01 -42.10 1.89
N ARG A 6 13.62 -41.14 2.60
CA ARG A 6 13.84 -41.22 4.05
C ARG A 6 12.56 -41.18 4.88
N LEU A 7 11.53 -40.49 4.37
CA LEU A 7 10.26 -40.27 5.09
C LEU A 7 9.12 -41.17 4.58
N ARG A 8 9.38 -42.02 3.58
CA ARG A 8 8.41 -42.96 2.99
C ARG A 8 7.66 -43.76 4.07
N GLY A 9 6.35 -43.88 3.89
CA GLY A 9 5.47 -44.63 4.81
C GLY A 9 5.20 -43.95 6.16
N SER A 10 5.69 -42.73 6.38
CA SER A 10 5.37 -41.97 7.58
C SER A 10 3.95 -41.43 7.55
N GLU A 11 3.15 -41.73 8.58
CA GLU A 11 1.76 -41.23 8.72
C GLU A 11 1.69 -39.77 9.20
N VAL A 12 2.80 -39.21 9.70
CA VAL A 12 2.85 -37.81 10.20
C VAL A 12 3.22 -36.80 9.12
N VAL A 13 3.48 -37.25 7.88
CA VAL A 13 3.89 -36.41 6.75
C VAL A 13 2.76 -36.33 5.73
N ASP A 14 2.23 -35.11 5.50
CA ASP A 14 1.21 -34.83 4.47
C ASP A 14 1.83 -34.54 3.09
N GLY A 15 3.13 -34.21 3.06
CA GLY A 15 3.83 -33.89 1.81
C GLY A 15 5.13 -33.11 2.00
N VAL A 16 5.59 -32.50 0.90
CA VAL A 16 6.84 -31.72 0.85
C VAL A 16 6.53 -30.31 0.38
N ALA A 17 6.98 -29.32 1.14
CA ALA A 17 6.89 -27.90 0.77
C ALA A 17 8.24 -27.39 0.22
N VAL A 18 8.19 -26.66 -0.89
CA VAL A 18 9.30 -25.86 -1.39
C VAL A 18 8.96 -24.39 -1.15
N VAL A 19 9.75 -23.77 -0.26
CA VAL A 19 9.60 -22.37 0.13
C VAL A 19 10.31 -21.48 -0.88
N LEU A 20 9.64 -20.41 -1.32
CA LEU A 20 10.15 -19.43 -2.27
C LEU A 20 10.23 -18.05 -1.57
N PRO A 21 11.31 -17.76 -0.81
CA PRO A 21 11.53 -16.43 -0.24
C PRO A 21 12.05 -15.46 -1.30
N ALA A 22 11.97 -14.15 -1.03
CA ALA A 22 12.50 -13.12 -1.92
C ALA A 22 14.00 -13.28 -2.20
N GLU A 23 14.79 -13.67 -1.20
CA GLU A 23 16.23 -13.95 -1.34
C GLU A 23 16.52 -15.35 -1.92
N GLY A 24 15.49 -16.10 -2.32
CA GLY A 24 15.62 -17.44 -2.88
C GLY A 24 15.98 -17.45 -4.36
N TRP A 25 16.30 -18.63 -4.89
CA TRP A 25 16.72 -18.82 -6.28
C TRP A 25 15.68 -19.52 -7.17
N LEU A 26 14.48 -19.77 -6.64
CA LEU A 26 13.40 -20.49 -7.32
C LEU A 26 12.27 -19.55 -7.77
N HIS A 27 12.61 -18.29 -8.02
CA HIS A 27 11.78 -17.29 -8.67
C HIS A 27 12.69 -16.43 -9.56
N LEU A 28 12.11 -15.62 -10.44
CA LEU A 28 12.85 -14.80 -11.39
C LEU A 28 12.66 -13.31 -11.06
N PRO A 29 13.69 -12.59 -10.60
CA PRO A 29 13.51 -11.21 -10.17
C PRO A 29 13.40 -10.27 -11.39
N GLY A 30 12.20 -9.77 -11.66
CA GLY A 30 11.97 -8.77 -12.69
C GLY A 30 11.97 -9.28 -14.14
N VAL A 31 11.61 -8.38 -15.05
CA VAL A 31 11.33 -8.75 -16.45
C VAL A 31 12.60 -9.03 -17.24
N ALA A 32 13.64 -8.22 -17.06
CA ALA A 32 14.91 -8.33 -17.76
C ALA A 32 15.93 -9.29 -17.10
N TRP A 33 15.45 -10.34 -16.43
CA TRP A 33 16.31 -11.34 -15.78
C TRP A 33 16.53 -12.59 -16.62
N GLY A 34 17.76 -13.12 -16.61
CA GLY A 34 18.12 -14.33 -17.37
C GLY A 34 18.38 -14.06 -18.85
N LEU A 35 19.00 -12.93 -19.18
CA LEU A 35 19.27 -12.50 -20.56
C LEU A 35 20.67 -12.90 -21.08
N ASP A 36 21.29 -13.89 -20.45
CA ASP A 36 22.56 -14.45 -20.93
C ASP A 36 22.40 -15.07 -22.33
N ASP A 37 23.53 -15.23 -23.02
CA ASP A 37 23.55 -15.66 -24.42
C ASP A 37 22.89 -17.04 -24.61
N ALA A 38 23.03 -17.97 -23.65
CA ALA A 38 22.45 -19.30 -23.76
C ALA A 38 20.95 -19.28 -23.49
N THR A 39 20.49 -18.58 -22.46
CA THR A 39 19.07 -18.51 -22.10
C THR A 39 18.26 -17.79 -23.16
N PHE A 40 18.73 -16.63 -23.64
CA PHE A 40 18.01 -15.88 -24.67
C PHE A 40 17.99 -16.62 -26.00
N LEU A 41 19.09 -17.32 -26.38
CA LEU A 41 19.09 -18.18 -27.56
C LEU A 41 18.07 -19.32 -27.46
N ARG A 42 17.95 -19.96 -26.29
CA ARG A 42 16.93 -21.01 -26.06
C ARG A 42 15.52 -20.46 -26.22
N PHE A 43 15.24 -19.27 -25.68
CA PHE A 43 13.94 -18.60 -25.89
C PHE A 43 13.66 -18.41 -27.37
N VAL A 44 14.58 -17.78 -28.12
CA VAL A 44 14.43 -17.55 -29.56
C VAL A 44 14.24 -18.85 -30.35
N GLN A 45 14.94 -19.92 -29.98
CA GLN A 45 14.80 -21.23 -30.63
C GLN A 45 13.45 -21.90 -30.34
N GLN A 46 12.93 -21.75 -29.13
CA GLN A 46 11.70 -22.42 -28.70
C GLN A 46 10.43 -21.64 -29.06
N THR A 47 10.47 -20.30 -29.06
CA THR A 47 9.32 -19.45 -29.40
C THR A 47 9.34 -19.00 -30.87
N GLY A 48 10.52 -18.95 -31.49
CA GLY A 48 10.70 -18.38 -32.83
C GLY A 48 10.75 -16.85 -32.86
N GLU A 49 10.55 -16.18 -31.73
CA GLU A 49 10.53 -14.73 -31.59
C GLU A 49 11.92 -14.15 -31.26
N GLY A 50 12.12 -12.83 -31.40
CA GLY A 50 13.36 -12.17 -30.96
C GLY A 50 14.62 -12.42 -31.79
N LYS A 51 14.52 -13.10 -32.96
CA LYS A 51 15.67 -13.36 -33.85
C LYS A 51 16.46 -12.12 -34.27
N HIS A 52 15.78 -10.98 -34.42
CA HIS A 52 16.40 -9.71 -34.78
C HIS A 52 17.29 -9.17 -33.66
N VAL A 53 16.98 -9.48 -32.40
CA VAL A 53 17.75 -9.05 -31.22
C VAL A 53 19.08 -9.81 -31.10
N LEU A 54 19.16 -11.05 -31.62
CA LEU A 54 20.39 -11.85 -31.62
C LEU A 54 21.49 -11.31 -32.56
N GLN A 55 21.14 -10.39 -33.46
CA GLN A 55 22.12 -9.80 -34.39
C GLN A 55 23.10 -8.88 -33.67
N ASP A 56 22.71 -8.32 -32.52
CA ASP A 56 23.60 -7.57 -31.64
C ASP A 56 24.44 -8.53 -30.79
N SER A 57 25.72 -8.68 -31.18
CA SER A 57 26.74 -9.44 -30.44
C SER A 57 27.71 -8.54 -29.69
N GLY A 58 27.45 -7.22 -29.68
CA GLY A 58 28.31 -6.22 -29.07
C GLY A 58 28.22 -6.17 -27.54
N PRO A 59 28.96 -5.25 -26.90
CA PRO A 59 28.90 -5.04 -25.45
C PRO A 59 27.50 -4.61 -24.97
N ASN A 60 26.71 -3.98 -25.85
CA ASN A 60 25.35 -3.50 -25.53
C ASN A 60 24.25 -4.56 -25.68
N ARG A 61 24.59 -5.79 -26.09
CA ARG A 61 23.59 -6.84 -26.37
C ARG A 61 22.61 -7.10 -25.23
N PHE A 62 23.05 -6.99 -23.96
CA PHE A 62 22.18 -7.18 -22.80
C PHE A 62 21.17 -6.03 -22.63
N VAL A 63 21.58 -4.80 -22.92
CA VAL A 63 20.69 -3.62 -22.91
C VAL A 63 19.66 -3.74 -24.03
N THR A 64 20.09 -4.13 -25.23
CA THR A 64 19.20 -4.37 -26.38
C THR A 64 18.18 -5.47 -26.07
N ARG A 65 18.60 -6.57 -25.44
CA ARG A 65 17.69 -7.63 -25.00
C ARG A 65 16.73 -7.17 -23.91
N ALA A 66 17.21 -6.44 -22.92
CA ALA A 66 16.38 -5.91 -21.83
C ALA A 66 15.26 -5.02 -22.40
N ALA A 67 15.60 -4.06 -23.26
CA ALA A 67 14.62 -3.21 -23.93
C ALA A 67 13.60 -4.01 -24.75
N ALA A 68 14.05 -5.06 -25.45
CA ALA A 68 13.15 -5.90 -26.25
C ALA A 68 12.16 -6.71 -25.40
N VAL A 69 12.60 -7.29 -24.27
CA VAL A 69 11.73 -8.07 -23.38
C VAL A 69 10.89 -7.20 -22.45
N GLU A 70 11.24 -5.94 -22.26
CA GLU A 70 10.39 -4.99 -21.56
C GLU A 70 9.32 -4.37 -22.48
N GLY A 71 9.60 -4.31 -23.78
CA GLY A 71 8.68 -3.90 -24.84
C GLY A 71 8.04 -5.07 -25.59
N ASP A 72 8.29 -5.17 -26.89
CA ASP A 72 7.54 -6.01 -27.83
C ASP A 72 7.57 -7.52 -27.52
N LEU A 73 8.63 -8.02 -26.90
CA LEU A 73 8.77 -9.44 -26.54
C LEU A 73 8.25 -9.76 -25.14
N ARG A 74 7.69 -8.81 -24.40
CA ARG A 74 7.33 -8.97 -22.99
C ARG A 74 6.42 -10.17 -22.75
N SER A 75 5.31 -10.26 -23.47
CA SER A 75 4.31 -11.30 -23.24
C SER A 75 4.85 -12.70 -23.52
N SER A 76 5.56 -12.89 -24.64
CA SER A 76 6.15 -14.19 -25.01
C SER A 76 7.31 -14.59 -24.09
N TRP A 77 8.13 -13.62 -23.67
CA TRP A 77 9.21 -13.83 -22.73
C TRP A 77 8.72 -14.24 -21.35
N LEU A 78 7.67 -13.58 -20.82
CA LEU A 78 7.05 -13.96 -19.54
C LEU A 78 6.43 -15.36 -19.61
N ALA A 79 5.69 -15.66 -20.70
CA ALA A 79 5.10 -16.97 -20.91
C ALA A 79 6.14 -18.09 -20.95
N TRP A 80 7.19 -17.90 -21.74
CA TRP A 80 8.25 -18.89 -21.88
C TRP A 80 8.95 -19.16 -20.55
N ARG A 81 9.28 -18.11 -19.78
CA ARG A 81 9.93 -18.24 -18.47
C ARG A 81 9.06 -18.92 -17.42
N ALA A 82 7.77 -18.56 -17.36
CA ALA A 82 6.82 -19.21 -16.46
C ALA A 82 6.67 -20.71 -16.78
N GLU A 83 6.69 -21.09 -18.06
CA GLU A 83 6.67 -22.50 -18.50
C GLU A 83 7.94 -23.27 -18.09
N GLN A 84 9.12 -22.63 -18.15
CA GLN A 84 10.36 -23.25 -17.66
C GLN A 84 10.29 -23.53 -16.16
N MET A 85 9.75 -22.59 -15.37
CA MET A 85 9.52 -22.77 -13.94
C MET A 85 8.50 -23.87 -13.66
N ALA A 86 7.37 -23.87 -14.38
CA ALA A 86 6.35 -24.92 -14.27
C ALA A 86 6.92 -26.31 -14.55
N THR A 87 7.74 -26.45 -15.60
CA THR A 87 8.42 -27.72 -15.93
C THR A 87 9.34 -28.21 -14.79
N LEU A 88 10.04 -27.30 -14.10
CA LEU A 88 10.85 -27.64 -12.93
C LEU A 88 9.97 -28.15 -11.79
N HIS A 89 8.90 -27.42 -11.46
CA HIS A 89 7.98 -27.78 -10.38
C HIS A 89 7.24 -29.10 -10.65
N GLN A 90 6.87 -29.38 -11.91
CA GLN A 90 6.26 -30.66 -12.30
C GLN A 90 7.21 -31.85 -12.08
N LYS A 91 8.52 -31.69 -12.35
CA LYS A 91 9.51 -32.73 -12.04
C LYS A 91 9.60 -33.01 -10.54
N ILE A 92 9.55 -31.96 -9.71
CA ILE A 92 9.56 -32.11 -8.25
C ILE A 92 8.26 -32.79 -7.78
N ALA A 93 7.11 -32.36 -8.30
CA ALA A 93 5.82 -32.95 -8.00
C ALA A 93 5.79 -34.45 -8.32
N GLY A 94 6.36 -34.86 -9.46
CA GLY A 94 6.50 -36.26 -9.85
C GLY A 94 7.39 -37.10 -8.91
N ILE A 95 8.41 -36.48 -8.30
CA ILE A 95 9.23 -37.15 -7.27
C ILE A 95 8.42 -37.35 -5.98
N VAL A 96 7.64 -36.35 -5.57
CA VAL A 96 6.79 -36.42 -4.37
C VAL A 96 5.64 -37.42 -4.54
N ALA A 97 5.06 -37.48 -5.76
CA ALA A 97 3.98 -38.40 -6.11
C ALA A 97 4.35 -39.89 -6.06
N ALA A 98 5.63 -40.23 -5.84
CA ALA A 98 6.05 -41.59 -5.54
C ALA A 98 5.38 -42.14 -4.27
N GLU A 99 4.97 -41.25 -3.35
CA GLU A 99 4.08 -41.56 -2.22
C GLU A 99 2.66 -41.07 -2.55
N THR A 100 1.72 -42.00 -2.73
CA THR A 100 0.39 -41.74 -3.32
C THR A 100 -0.45 -40.69 -2.55
N SER A 101 -0.23 -40.56 -1.24
CA SER A 101 -0.97 -39.60 -0.39
C SER A 101 -0.31 -38.24 -0.27
N TRP A 102 0.92 -38.06 -0.76
CA TRP A 102 1.70 -36.86 -0.47
C TRP A 102 1.43 -35.72 -1.44
N ASN A 103 1.26 -34.53 -0.86
CA ASN A 103 1.12 -33.30 -1.62
C ASN A 103 2.48 -32.61 -1.84
N TYR A 104 2.58 -31.88 -2.93
CA TYR A 104 3.69 -30.98 -3.21
C TYR A 104 3.23 -29.54 -3.05
N TYR A 105 3.75 -28.83 -2.04
CA TYR A 105 3.38 -27.44 -1.79
C TYR A 105 4.40 -26.48 -2.39
N ILE A 106 3.92 -25.55 -3.20
CA ILE A 106 4.71 -24.46 -3.78
C ILE A 106 4.37 -23.21 -2.98
N MET A 107 5.30 -22.74 -2.16
CA MET A 107 5.01 -21.76 -1.11
C MET A 107 5.89 -20.51 -1.25
N PRO A 108 5.50 -19.56 -2.12
CA PRO A 108 5.92 -18.15 -1.98
C PRO A 108 5.77 -17.71 -0.54
N THR A 109 6.80 -17.11 0.06
CA THR A 109 6.72 -16.58 1.43
C THR A 109 6.86 -15.08 1.45
N THR A 110 8.07 -14.56 1.28
CA THR A 110 8.35 -13.12 1.44
C THR A 110 8.39 -12.34 0.12
N LEU A 111 8.12 -13.00 -1.02
CA LEU A 111 8.28 -12.42 -2.36
C LEU A 111 7.52 -11.11 -2.58
N MET A 112 6.35 -10.97 -1.98
CA MET A 112 5.48 -9.80 -2.15
C MET A 112 5.69 -8.74 -1.06
N PHE A 113 6.49 -9.07 -0.04
CA PHE A 113 6.58 -8.31 1.21
C PHE A 113 7.99 -7.77 1.48
N THR A 114 8.97 -8.09 0.63
CA THR A 114 10.36 -7.64 0.80
C THR A 114 10.96 -7.19 -0.54
N GLY A 115 11.93 -6.28 -0.48
CA GLY A 115 12.63 -5.75 -1.66
C GLY A 115 11.77 -4.93 -2.61
N SER A 116 12.23 -4.77 -3.85
CA SER A 116 11.60 -3.92 -4.88
C SER A 116 10.19 -4.36 -5.29
N VAL A 117 9.82 -5.62 -5.05
CA VAL A 117 8.45 -6.09 -5.30
C VAL A 117 7.48 -5.49 -4.27
N ALA A 118 7.89 -5.39 -3.00
CA ALA A 118 7.08 -4.80 -1.94
C ALA A 118 6.76 -3.33 -2.20
N GLU A 119 7.71 -2.59 -2.78
CA GLU A 119 7.52 -1.16 -3.13
C GLU A 119 6.32 -0.93 -4.04
N ARG A 120 5.95 -1.91 -4.87
CA ARG A 120 4.77 -1.84 -5.75
C ARG A 120 3.45 -1.89 -5.00
N PHE A 121 3.46 -2.38 -3.76
CA PHE A 121 2.30 -2.47 -2.89
C PHE A 121 2.23 -1.30 -1.90
N ARG A 122 3.12 -0.31 -1.99
CA ARG A 122 2.97 0.91 -1.20
C ARG A 122 1.60 1.53 -1.46
N PRO A 123 0.87 1.98 -0.42
CA PRO A 123 -0.47 2.52 -0.61
C PRO A 123 -0.50 3.75 -1.52
N VAL A 124 -1.42 3.76 -2.49
CA VAL A 124 -1.68 4.86 -3.42
C VAL A 124 -3.14 5.27 -3.30
N VAL A 125 -3.45 6.57 -3.41
CA VAL A 125 -4.81 7.10 -3.18
C VAL A 125 -5.80 6.53 -4.20
N ALA A 126 -5.42 6.44 -5.48
CA ALA A 126 -6.15 5.76 -6.55
C ALA A 126 -6.44 4.27 -6.32
N GLY A 127 -5.82 3.65 -5.30
CA GLY A 127 -5.76 2.21 -5.17
C GLY A 127 -4.74 1.57 -6.14
N GLN A 128 -4.59 0.25 -6.03
CA GLN A 128 -3.63 -0.48 -6.84
C GLN A 128 -4.17 -0.73 -8.27
N PRO A 129 -3.32 -0.62 -9.31
CA PRO A 129 -3.67 -1.04 -10.66
C PRO A 129 -4.21 -2.48 -10.69
N GLN A 130 -5.34 -2.68 -11.37
CA GLN A 130 -6.02 -3.99 -11.43
C GLN A 130 -5.24 -5.05 -12.25
N GLU A 131 -4.35 -4.63 -13.14
CA GLU A 131 -3.64 -5.51 -14.08
C GLU A 131 -2.16 -5.71 -13.74
N GLN A 132 -1.79 -5.80 -12.45
CA GLN A 132 -0.43 -6.19 -12.10
C GLN A 132 -0.24 -7.70 -12.20
N ALA A 133 0.54 -8.16 -13.18
CA ALA A 133 0.92 -9.56 -13.33
C ALA A 133 2.15 -9.94 -12.49
N VAL A 134 2.20 -9.52 -11.22
CA VAL A 134 3.41 -9.60 -10.38
C VAL A 134 3.95 -11.03 -10.27
N LEU A 135 3.07 -12.00 -9.98
CA LEU A 135 3.48 -13.41 -9.90
C LEU A 135 4.07 -13.91 -11.23
N TYR A 136 3.48 -13.49 -12.34
CA TYR A 136 3.92 -13.88 -13.68
C TYR A 136 5.29 -13.26 -14.03
N GLU A 137 5.53 -12.02 -13.63
CA GLU A 137 6.84 -11.35 -13.72
C GLU A 137 7.91 -12.07 -12.89
N LEU A 138 7.51 -12.69 -11.78
CA LEU A 138 8.36 -13.55 -10.95
C LEU A 138 8.58 -14.96 -11.53
N GLY A 139 8.04 -15.23 -12.73
CA GLY A 139 8.09 -16.55 -13.38
C GLY A 139 7.10 -17.56 -12.81
N LEU A 140 6.10 -17.12 -12.04
CA LEU A 140 5.11 -17.97 -11.40
C LEU A 140 3.76 -17.82 -12.12
N ASP A 141 3.33 -18.86 -12.82
CA ASP A 141 1.93 -19.01 -13.25
C ASP A 141 1.25 -20.09 -12.39
N PRO A 142 0.40 -19.71 -11.42
CA PRO A 142 -0.25 -20.67 -10.53
C PRO A 142 -1.05 -21.76 -11.26
N ALA A 143 -1.63 -21.46 -12.44
CA ALA A 143 -2.26 -22.50 -13.26
C ALA A 143 -1.22 -23.51 -13.74
N ALA A 144 -0.11 -23.03 -14.30
CA ALA A 144 0.93 -23.89 -14.84
C ALA A 144 1.64 -24.73 -13.77
N LEU A 145 1.85 -24.14 -12.59
CA LEU A 145 2.48 -24.75 -11.43
C LEU A 145 1.62 -25.86 -10.80
N THR A 146 0.32 -25.86 -11.04
CA THR A 146 -0.63 -26.83 -10.46
C THR A 146 -1.25 -27.76 -11.51
N HIS A 147 -0.55 -27.98 -12.62
CA HIS A 147 -0.91 -29.02 -13.60
C HIS A 147 -0.82 -30.44 -13.01
N SER A 148 0.12 -30.68 -12.09
CA SER A 148 0.23 -31.97 -11.39
C SER A 148 -0.84 -32.08 -10.32
N GLU A 149 -1.58 -33.19 -10.26
CA GLU A 149 -2.73 -33.36 -9.36
C GLU A 149 -2.37 -33.25 -7.86
N ASN A 150 -1.13 -33.59 -7.49
CA ASN A 150 -0.64 -33.49 -6.12
C ASN A 150 -0.01 -32.11 -5.80
N ALA A 151 0.12 -31.20 -6.77
CA ALA A 151 0.70 -29.89 -6.56
C ALA A 151 -0.34 -28.87 -6.04
N ILE A 152 0.04 -28.10 -5.03
CA ILE A 152 -0.79 -27.07 -4.40
C ILE A 152 -0.01 -25.76 -4.38
N PHE A 153 -0.59 -24.70 -4.93
CA PHE A 153 -0.04 -23.35 -4.81
C PHE A 153 -0.51 -22.74 -3.49
N VAL A 154 0.44 -22.32 -2.64
CA VAL A 154 0.17 -21.79 -1.30
C VAL A 154 0.38 -20.28 -1.29
N ALA A 155 -0.72 -19.53 -1.23
CA ALA A 155 -0.72 -18.08 -1.21
C ALA A 155 -0.25 -17.56 0.17
N PRO A 156 0.78 -16.69 0.24
CA PRO A 156 1.24 -16.16 1.51
C PRO A 156 0.42 -14.96 1.95
N ARG A 157 0.19 -14.87 3.26
CA ARG A 157 -0.32 -13.68 3.94
C ARG A 157 0.61 -13.37 5.10
N LEU A 158 1.29 -12.23 5.04
CA LEU A 158 2.21 -11.80 6.09
C LEU A 158 1.47 -10.94 7.11
N HIS A 159 1.54 -11.31 8.37
CA HIS A 159 1.13 -10.47 9.48
C HIS A 159 2.37 -9.86 10.14
N ALA A 160 2.32 -8.56 10.38
CA ALA A 160 3.41 -7.82 10.98
C ALA A 160 2.86 -6.88 12.05
N VAL A 161 3.55 -6.84 13.18
CA VAL A 161 3.34 -5.86 14.24
C VAL A 161 4.51 -4.88 14.16
N THR A 162 4.42 -3.94 13.22
CA THR A 162 5.39 -2.86 13.03
C THR A 162 4.82 -1.54 13.56
N GLU A 163 5.71 -0.66 14.03
CA GLU A 163 5.36 0.73 14.36
C GLU A 163 5.40 1.62 13.11
N ASP A 164 6.00 1.14 12.01
CA ASP A 164 5.99 1.81 10.73
C ASP A 164 4.64 1.59 10.02
N GLU A 165 3.82 2.63 10.01
CA GLU A 165 2.49 2.60 9.40
C GLU A 165 2.51 2.34 7.89
N ILE A 166 3.58 2.75 7.19
CA ILE A 166 3.71 2.57 5.74
C ILE A 166 4.06 1.12 5.43
N ASP A 167 4.95 0.50 6.20
CA ASP A 167 5.27 -0.92 6.04
C ASP A 167 4.06 -1.79 6.37
N ALA A 168 3.35 -1.51 7.47
CA ALA A 168 2.11 -2.20 7.82
C ALA A 168 1.08 -2.12 6.69
N ALA A 169 0.93 -0.94 6.09
CA ALA A 169 -0.01 -0.70 5.02
C ALA A 169 0.43 -1.32 3.68
N THR A 170 1.73 -1.37 3.41
CA THR A 170 2.31 -2.06 2.25
C THR A 170 2.03 -3.55 2.33
N ILE A 171 2.23 -4.15 3.50
CA ILE A 171 1.90 -5.56 3.77
C ILE A 171 0.40 -5.81 3.63
N ALA A 172 -0.44 -4.96 4.20
CA ALA A 172 -1.90 -5.07 4.07
C ALA A 172 -2.35 -4.99 2.60
N THR A 173 -1.78 -4.05 1.83
CA THR A 173 -2.07 -3.87 0.40
C THR A 173 -1.62 -5.09 -0.41
N ALA A 174 -0.46 -5.68 -0.10
CA ALA A 174 -0.01 -6.91 -0.73
C ALA A 174 -0.93 -8.10 -0.40
N ASN A 175 -1.31 -8.26 0.87
CA ASN A 175 -2.22 -9.32 1.33
C ASN A 175 -3.61 -9.25 0.68
N GLN A 176 -4.11 -8.04 0.43
CA GLN A 176 -5.45 -7.78 -0.10
C GLN A 176 -5.46 -7.47 -1.60
N SER A 177 -4.33 -7.64 -2.29
CA SER A 177 -4.24 -7.30 -3.72
C SER A 177 -5.18 -8.17 -4.56
N ALA A 178 -6.18 -7.53 -5.17
CA ALA A 178 -7.15 -8.18 -6.04
C ALA A 178 -6.49 -8.79 -7.29
N SER A 179 -5.47 -8.12 -7.84
CA SER A 179 -4.71 -8.59 -9.01
C SER A 179 -3.92 -9.85 -8.67
N VAL A 180 -3.19 -9.86 -7.55
CA VAL A 180 -2.46 -11.04 -7.06
C VAL A 180 -3.44 -12.18 -6.77
N SER A 181 -4.52 -11.90 -6.04
CA SER A 181 -5.56 -12.90 -5.74
C SER A 181 -6.19 -13.50 -7.00
N ALA A 182 -6.39 -12.71 -8.05
CA ALA A 182 -6.88 -13.21 -9.34
C ALA A 182 -5.91 -14.19 -10.00
N TRP A 183 -4.60 -13.93 -9.91
CA TRP A 183 -3.58 -14.87 -10.37
C TRP A 183 -3.51 -16.13 -9.51
N GLU A 184 -3.54 -16.01 -8.19
CA GLU A 184 -3.56 -17.14 -7.25
C GLU A 184 -4.76 -18.08 -7.52
N ARG A 185 -5.93 -17.51 -7.81
CA ARG A 185 -7.16 -18.27 -8.15
C ARG A 185 -7.06 -19.10 -9.43
N ARG A 186 -6.08 -18.85 -10.30
CA ARG A 186 -5.82 -19.68 -11.50
C ARG A 186 -5.28 -21.06 -11.16
N ALA A 187 -4.71 -21.25 -9.97
CA ALA A 187 -4.26 -22.58 -9.54
C ALA A 187 -5.43 -23.55 -9.38
N SER A 188 -5.24 -24.80 -9.80
CA SER A 188 -6.23 -25.87 -9.70
C SER A 188 -6.46 -26.30 -8.25
N ARG A 189 -5.39 -26.32 -7.45
CA ARG A 189 -5.38 -26.62 -6.02
C ARG A 189 -4.64 -25.55 -5.25
N ARG A 190 -5.21 -25.11 -4.13
CA ARG A 190 -4.81 -23.88 -3.46
C ARG A 190 -4.66 -24.07 -1.95
N GLY A 191 -3.74 -23.36 -1.35
CA GLY A 191 -3.56 -23.29 0.10
C GLY A 191 -3.24 -21.87 0.54
N LEU A 192 -3.23 -21.65 1.85
CA LEU A 192 -2.83 -20.39 2.46
C LEU A 192 -1.66 -20.62 3.41
N ALA A 193 -0.74 -19.67 3.47
CA ALA A 193 0.28 -19.59 4.50
C ALA A 193 0.13 -18.28 5.27
N LEU A 194 -0.26 -18.37 6.54
CA LEU A 194 -0.30 -17.25 7.48
C LEU A 194 1.09 -17.16 8.14
N LEU A 195 1.84 -16.14 7.76
CA LEU A 195 3.22 -15.90 8.17
C LEU A 195 3.27 -14.78 9.21
N GLU A 196 4.20 -14.86 10.14
CA GLU A 196 4.42 -13.82 11.16
C GLU A 196 5.79 -13.17 10.96
N GLN A 197 5.81 -11.86 10.79
CA GLN A 197 7.04 -11.08 10.76
C GLN A 197 7.55 -10.87 12.21
N PRO A 198 8.76 -11.33 12.54
CA PRO A 198 9.36 -11.02 13.83
C PRO A 198 9.61 -9.52 13.98
N LYS A 199 9.39 -8.99 15.19
CA LYS A 199 9.83 -7.66 15.58
C LYS A 199 11.17 -7.77 16.32
N GLN A 200 12.15 -6.99 15.90
CA GLN A 200 13.37 -6.76 16.67
C GLN A 200 13.06 -5.75 17.77
N VAL A 201 13.40 -6.08 19.00
CA VAL A 201 13.18 -5.24 20.18
C VAL A 201 14.51 -5.04 20.86
N ASP A 202 14.89 -3.78 21.03
CA ASP A 202 16.02 -3.44 21.87
C ASP A 202 15.61 -3.52 23.34
N ILE A 203 16.10 -4.55 24.03
CA ILE A 203 15.85 -4.76 25.46
C ILE A 203 16.87 -4.04 26.34
N THR A 204 17.89 -3.38 25.77
CA THR A 204 18.94 -2.71 26.54
C THR A 204 18.40 -1.59 27.42
N ALA A 205 17.29 -0.95 27.04
CA ALA A 205 16.59 0.04 27.85
C ALA A 205 15.92 -0.57 29.11
N VAL A 206 15.61 -1.87 29.10
CA VAL A 206 14.90 -2.57 30.20
C VAL A 206 15.86 -3.30 31.14
N LEU A 207 17.01 -3.76 30.62
CA LEU A 207 18.02 -4.49 31.38
C LEU A 207 18.45 -3.82 32.70
N PRO A 208 18.70 -2.49 32.77
CA PRO A 208 19.11 -1.82 34.01
C PRO A 208 18.06 -1.86 35.13
N HIS A 209 16.80 -2.14 34.78
CA HIS A 209 15.67 -2.20 35.71
C HIS A 209 15.31 -3.64 36.11
N GLY A 210 15.95 -4.64 35.53
CA GLY A 210 15.74 -6.06 35.81
C GLY A 210 16.76 -6.63 36.82
N PRO A 211 16.54 -7.85 37.31
CA PRO A 211 17.49 -8.56 38.18
C PRO A 211 18.69 -9.16 37.41
N PHE A 212 18.93 -8.76 36.16
CA PHE A 212 19.89 -9.37 35.24
C PHE A 212 21.18 -8.55 35.16
N ASP A 213 22.32 -9.21 34.95
CA ASP A 213 23.59 -8.52 34.68
C ASP A 213 23.58 -7.96 33.26
N ALA A 214 23.57 -6.63 33.13
CA ALA A 214 23.53 -5.94 31.84
C ALA A 214 24.73 -6.28 30.93
N SER A 215 25.83 -6.79 31.48
CA SER A 215 27.00 -7.23 30.70
C SER A 215 26.81 -8.57 29.99
N GLU A 216 25.82 -9.37 30.37
CA GLU A 216 25.51 -10.67 29.75
C GLU A 216 24.57 -10.57 28.54
N PHE A 217 23.92 -9.43 28.35
CA PHE A 217 22.90 -9.23 27.32
C PHE A 217 23.30 -8.09 26.36
N SER A 218 24.20 -8.40 25.43
CA SER A 218 24.49 -7.54 24.28
C SER A 218 23.73 -8.06 23.04
N GLY A 219 22.57 -7.49 22.72
CA GLY A 219 21.89 -7.80 21.47
C GLY A 219 20.40 -7.43 21.42
N SER A 220 19.90 -7.26 20.20
CA SER A 220 18.47 -7.16 19.93
C SER A 220 17.78 -8.51 20.20
N SER A 221 16.60 -8.45 20.81
CA SER A 221 15.75 -9.63 21.04
C SER A 221 14.66 -9.71 19.99
N VAL A 222 14.25 -10.93 19.63
CA VAL A 222 13.19 -11.16 18.66
C VAL A 222 11.88 -11.47 19.39
N VAL A 223 10.81 -10.75 19.05
CA VAL A 223 9.46 -11.01 19.53
C VAL A 223 8.53 -11.32 18.36
N HIS A 224 7.70 -12.35 18.53
CA HIS A 224 6.56 -12.62 17.65
C HIS A 224 5.28 -12.22 18.38
N ALA A 225 4.76 -11.04 18.03
CA ALA A 225 3.54 -10.53 18.62
C ALA A 225 2.33 -11.15 17.91
N VAL A 226 1.60 -12.02 18.60
CA VAL A 226 0.40 -12.64 18.05
C VAL A 226 -0.84 -12.05 18.71
N SER A 227 -1.79 -11.60 17.89
CA SER A 227 -3.04 -10.98 18.36
C SER A 227 -3.82 -11.89 19.32
N GLY A 228 -4.45 -11.30 20.34
CA GLY A 228 -5.33 -12.00 21.27
C GLY A 228 -6.82 -11.77 20.97
N GLY A 229 -7.69 -12.49 21.68
CA GLY A 229 -9.15 -12.33 21.57
C GLY A 229 -9.69 -12.65 20.17
N ALA A 230 -10.81 -12.02 19.78
CA ALA A 230 -11.42 -12.25 18.46
C ALA A 230 -10.47 -11.91 17.30
N LYS A 231 -9.62 -10.89 17.47
CA LYS A 231 -8.63 -10.47 16.47
C LYS A 231 -7.59 -11.56 16.16
N ARG A 232 -7.48 -12.63 16.97
CA ARG A 232 -6.66 -13.80 16.65
C ARG A 232 -7.06 -14.47 15.33
N GLN A 233 -8.31 -14.32 14.90
CA GLN A 233 -8.81 -14.92 13.66
C GLN A 233 -8.66 -14.01 12.43
N GLU A 234 -8.20 -12.77 12.60
CA GLU A 234 -8.06 -11.79 11.51
C GLU A 234 -7.19 -12.30 10.36
N PRO A 235 -5.96 -12.82 10.57
CA PRO A 235 -5.13 -13.30 9.46
C PRO A 235 -5.78 -14.44 8.68
N LEU A 236 -6.45 -15.36 9.39
CA LEU A 236 -7.17 -16.47 8.78
C LEU A 236 -8.31 -15.99 7.90
N LEU A 237 -9.15 -15.08 8.41
CA LEU A 237 -10.34 -14.62 7.71
C LEU A 237 -10.02 -13.69 6.53
N LEU A 238 -9.02 -12.81 6.68
CA LEU A 238 -8.49 -12.03 5.55
C LEU A 238 -7.83 -12.92 4.49
N GLY A 239 -7.18 -14.01 4.90
CA GLY A 239 -6.67 -15.02 3.97
C GLY A 239 -7.79 -15.69 3.17
N LEU A 240 -8.86 -16.13 3.85
CA LEU A 240 -10.02 -16.77 3.22
C LEU A 240 -10.86 -15.82 2.34
N ALA A 241 -10.85 -14.52 2.65
CA ALA A 241 -11.43 -13.47 1.81
C ALA A 241 -10.78 -13.45 0.41
N THR A 242 -9.46 -13.57 0.36
CA THR A 242 -8.65 -13.33 -0.85
C THR A 242 -8.34 -14.61 -1.64
N ALA A 243 -8.25 -15.77 -0.99
CA ALA A 243 -7.98 -17.04 -1.64
C ALA A 243 -8.87 -18.18 -1.13
N ASP A 244 -9.22 -19.11 -2.02
CA ASP A 244 -9.74 -20.41 -1.58
C ASP A 244 -8.58 -21.27 -1.10
N ALA A 245 -8.79 -22.04 -0.03
CA ALA A 245 -7.75 -22.88 0.53
C ALA A 245 -8.27 -24.28 0.87
N GLU A 246 -7.57 -25.32 0.39
CA GLU A 246 -7.75 -26.71 0.82
C GLU A 246 -6.95 -27.00 2.10
N VAL A 247 -5.89 -26.22 2.34
CA VAL A 247 -4.91 -26.38 3.41
C VAL A 247 -4.44 -25.01 3.89
N ILE A 248 -4.18 -24.89 5.20
CA ILE A 248 -3.69 -23.66 5.82
C ILE A 248 -2.46 -23.99 6.65
N PHE A 249 -1.35 -23.34 6.34
CA PHE A 249 -0.14 -23.32 7.15
C PHE A 249 -0.22 -22.09 8.04
N ASP A 250 -0.23 -22.28 9.35
CA ASP A 250 -0.37 -21.18 10.29
C ASP A 250 0.86 -21.12 11.20
N GLN A 251 1.70 -20.13 10.96
CA GLN A 251 2.94 -19.96 11.71
C GLN A 251 2.65 -19.53 13.16
N SER A 252 1.53 -18.84 13.41
CA SER A 252 1.13 -18.32 14.72
C SER A 252 1.01 -19.41 15.79
N LEU A 253 0.74 -20.65 15.37
CA LEU A 253 0.64 -21.83 16.24
C LEU A 253 1.96 -22.21 16.91
N ARG A 254 3.10 -21.71 16.41
CA ARG A 254 4.41 -21.93 17.04
C ARG A 254 4.60 -21.13 18.32
N TRP A 255 3.89 -20.02 18.48
CA TRP A 255 4.15 -19.04 19.53
C TRP A 255 2.98 -18.84 20.49
N ALA A 256 1.79 -19.32 20.14
CA ALA A 256 0.62 -19.17 20.98
C ALA A 256 -0.36 -20.35 20.83
N GLU A 257 -0.87 -20.77 21.98
CA GLU A 257 -1.91 -21.80 22.06
C GLU A 257 -3.27 -21.29 21.56
N LEU A 258 -4.11 -22.22 21.12
CA LEU A 258 -5.46 -21.91 20.69
C LEU A 258 -6.41 -21.83 21.88
N THR A 259 -7.22 -20.77 21.93
CA THR A 259 -8.38 -20.74 22.82
C THR A 259 -9.49 -21.65 22.28
N VAL A 260 -10.51 -21.92 23.10
CA VAL A 260 -11.70 -22.68 22.69
C VAL A 260 -12.40 -22.02 21.50
N SER A 261 -12.45 -20.68 21.47
CA SER A 261 -13.03 -19.92 20.36
C SER A 261 -12.21 -20.09 19.07
N ASP A 262 -10.89 -20.01 19.17
CA ASP A 262 -10.01 -20.19 18.01
C ASP A 262 -10.09 -21.60 17.44
N ALA A 263 -10.15 -22.60 18.33
CA ALA A 263 -10.33 -23.98 17.96
C ALA A 263 -11.66 -24.19 17.22
N ALA A 264 -12.76 -23.58 17.67
CA ALA A 264 -14.07 -23.70 17.01
C ALA A 264 -14.05 -23.17 15.57
N VAL A 265 -13.43 -22.01 15.32
CA VAL A 265 -13.29 -21.43 13.97
C VAL A 265 -12.49 -22.35 13.05
N ARG A 266 -11.37 -22.90 13.55
CA ARG A 266 -10.55 -23.85 12.77
C ARG A 266 -11.27 -25.17 12.52
N GLN A 267 -11.99 -25.70 13.51
CA GLN A 267 -12.81 -26.90 13.35
C GLN A 267 -13.93 -26.69 12.33
N ALA A 268 -14.53 -25.49 12.27
CA ALA A 268 -15.50 -25.16 11.23
C ALA A 268 -14.86 -25.25 9.84
N PHE A 269 -13.72 -24.60 9.63
CA PHE A 269 -12.97 -24.69 8.37
C PHE A 269 -12.60 -26.14 8.00
N LEU A 270 -12.05 -26.91 8.95
CA LEU A 270 -11.67 -28.30 8.72
C LEU A 270 -12.85 -29.22 8.40
N SER A 271 -14.06 -28.85 8.82
CA SER A 271 -15.30 -29.58 8.51
C SER A 271 -15.84 -29.25 7.11
N PHE A 272 -15.37 -28.19 6.46
CA PHE A 272 -15.83 -27.79 5.14
C PHE A 272 -15.22 -28.69 4.05
N PRO A 273 -16.00 -29.12 3.04
CA PRO A 273 -15.45 -29.88 1.91
C PRO A 273 -14.35 -29.10 1.16
N ARG A 274 -13.17 -29.71 1.01
CA ARG A 274 -11.94 -29.03 0.58
C ARG A 274 -11.83 -28.76 -0.93
N ARG A 275 -12.77 -29.18 -1.78
CA ARG A 275 -12.64 -29.09 -3.25
C ARG A 275 -13.86 -28.50 -3.91
N ASN A 276 -13.66 -27.95 -5.11
CA ASN A 276 -14.71 -27.37 -5.96
C ASN A 276 -15.49 -26.23 -5.27
N MET A 277 -14.78 -25.44 -4.44
CA MET A 277 -15.34 -24.26 -3.79
C MET A 277 -15.77 -23.24 -4.84
N GLN A 278 -16.97 -22.69 -4.67
CA GLN A 278 -17.49 -21.63 -5.51
C GLN A 278 -17.82 -20.41 -4.66
N SER A 279 -17.37 -19.24 -5.12
CA SER A 279 -17.68 -17.95 -4.48
C SER A 279 -19.10 -17.51 -4.81
N LEU A 280 -19.82 -17.03 -3.81
CA LEU A 280 -21.15 -16.45 -4.01
C LEU A 280 -21.02 -14.97 -4.38
N LYS A 281 -21.87 -14.49 -5.30
CA LYS A 281 -21.88 -13.09 -5.74
C LYS A 281 -22.70 -12.20 -4.80
N GLY A 282 -22.43 -10.90 -4.84
CA GLY A 282 -23.23 -9.88 -4.14
C GLY A 282 -22.72 -9.50 -2.75
N VAL A 283 -21.62 -10.11 -2.31
CA VAL A 283 -21.01 -9.91 -1.00
C VAL A 283 -19.63 -9.25 -1.18
N PRO A 284 -19.23 -8.28 -0.32
CA PRO A 284 -17.86 -7.74 -0.32
C PRO A 284 -16.82 -8.81 0.02
N ASP A 285 -15.57 -8.58 -0.35
CA ASP A 285 -14.50 -9.58 -0.22
C ASP A 285 -14.22 -9.95 1.25
N GLU A 286 -14.43 -9.02 2.18
CA GLU A 286 -14.26 -9.20 3.64
C GLU A 286 -15.26 -10.19 4.24
N PHE A 287 -16.29 -10.57 3.50
CA PHE A 287 -17.27 -11.56 3.94
C PHE A 287 -17.17 -12.78 3.03
N PRO A 288 -16.16 -13.65 3.20
CA PRO A 288 -16.00 -14.81 2.34
C PRO A 288 -17.20 -15.76 2.47
N VAL A 289 -17.98 -15.82 1.39
CA VAL A 289 -19.05 -16.81 1.24
C VAL A 289 -18.68 -17.79 0.14
N ARG A 290 -18.45 -19.04 0.54
CA ARG A 290 -18.16 -20.16 -0.37
C ARG A 290 -19.22 -21.23 -0.22
N PHE A 291 -19.51 -21.94 -1.30
CA PHE A 291 -20.33 -23.14 -1.23
C PHE A 291 -19.73 -24.31 -2.00
N VAL A 292 -20.07 -25.52 -1.54
CA VAL A 292 -19.73 -26.79 -2.20
C VAL A 292 -20.94 -27.70 -2.13
N ARG A 293 -21.24 -28.39 -3.24
CA ARG A 293 -22.19 -29.50 -3.26
C ARG A 293 -21.44 -30.80 -3.05
N ALA A 294 -21.70 -31.48 -1.94
CA ALA A 294 -21.02 -32.71 -1.56
C ALA A 294 -21.95 -33.65 -0.80
N ASN A 295 -21.90 -34.94 -1.13
CA ASN A 295 -22.66 -36.00 -0.46
C ASN A 295 -24.19 -35.75 -0.45
N GLY A 296 -24.73 -35.21 -1.54
CA GLY A 296 -26.17 -34.91 -1.67
C GLY A 296 -26.65 -33.74 -0.80
N SER A 297 -25.75 -32.85 -0.38
CA SER A 297 -26.10 -31.63 0.35
C SER A 297 -25.17 -30.48 -0.04
N SER A 298 -25.67 -29.26 0.05
CA SER A 298 -24.87 -28.05 -0.08
C SER A 298 -24.30 -27.64 1.27
N TRP A 299 -23.03 -27.25 1.25
CA TRP A 299 -22.29 -26.73 2.37
C TRP A 299 -21.99 -25.26 2.10
N LEU A 300 -22.18 -24.43 3.11
CA LEU A 300 -21.85 -23.00 3.08
C LEU A 300 -20.71 -22.75 4.07
N LEU A 301 -19.67 -22.08 3.63
CA LEU A 301 -18.68 -21.44 4.48
C LEU A 301 -18.98 -19.95 4.44
N VAL A 302 -19.25 -19.37 5.61
CA VAL A 302 -19.66 -17.97 5.75
C VAL A 302 -18.78 -17.31 6.81
N GLY A 303 -17.90 -16.41 6.37
CA GLY A 303 -16.95 -15.70 7.24
C GLY A 303 -17.20 -14.21 7.33
N ASN A 304 -16.68 -13.60 8.39
CA ASN A 304 -16.68 -12.16 8.62
C ASN A 304 -15.25 -11.73 8.98
N ALA A 305 -14.54 -11.16 8.00
CA ALA A 305 -13.21 -10.59 8.13
C ALA A 305 -13.24 -9.08 8.38
N SER A 306 -14.33 -8.55 8.94
CA SER A 306 -14.43 -7.15 9.38
C SER A 306 -14.41 -7.05 10.91
N ARG A 307 -14.19 -5.83 11.40
CA ARG A 307 -14.21 -5.54 12.85
C ARG A 307 -15.61 -5.48 13.47
N MET A 308 -16.67 -5.57 12.66
CA MET A 308 -18.06 -5.37 13.10
C MET A 308 -18.87 -6.65 12.95
N ALA A 309 -19.77 -6.93 13.90
CA ALA A 309 -20.72 -8.03 13.76
C ALA A 309 -21.71 -7.73 12.63
N ALA A 310 -22.13 -8.76 11.90
CA ALA A 310 -23.02 -8.64 10.76
C ALA A 310 -23.85 -9.91 10.54
N ASP A 311 -24.98 -9.73 9.85
CA ASP A 311 -25.80 -10.83 9.34
C ASP A 311 -25.55 -11.01 7.85
N VAL A 312 -25.23 -12.24 7.45
CA VAL A 312 -25.12 -12.62 6.04
C VAL A 312 -26.39 -13.34 5.61
N ASN A 313 -27.13 -12.73 4.70
CA ASN A 313 -28.38 -13.25 4.16
C ASN A 313 -28.11 -13.97 2.84
N VAL A 314 -28.20 -15.30 2.87
CA VAL A 314 -27.98 -16.15 1.70
C VAL A 314 -29.31 -16.51 1.04
N SER A 315 -29.47 -16.14 -0.21
CA SER A 315 -30.65 -16.49 -1.01
C SER A 315 -30.54 -17.90 -1.56
N LEU A 316 -31.56 -18.71 -1.29
CA LEU A 316 -31.69 -20.10 -1.73
C LEU A 316 -32.88 -20.25 -2.70
N SER A 317 -32.94 -21.37 -3.41
CA SER A 317 -34.02 -21.64 -4.38
C SER A 317 -35.34 -22.11 -3.73
N GLY A 318 -35.35 -22.38 -2.43
CA GLY A 318 -36.52 -22.87 -1.72
C GLY A 318 -36.28 -22.94 -0.21
N ALA A 319 -37.32 -23.37 0.51
CA ALA A 319 -37.26 -23.54 1.95
C ALA A 319 -36.40 -24.76 2.31
N VAL A 320 -35.32 -24.52 3.06
CA VAL A 320 -34.32 -25.54 3.44
C VAL A 320 -33.87 -25.25 4.87
N GLU A 321 -33.51 -26.29 5.63
CA GLU A 321 -32.91 -26.12 6.96
C GLU A 321 -31.39 -26.14 6.85
N GLY A 322 -30.71 -25.25 7.57
CA GLY A 322 -29.27 -25.25 7.74
C GLY A 322 -28.89 -25.73 9.13
N VAL A 323 -27.78 -26.45 9.27
CA VAL A 323 -27.21 -26.79 10.58
C VAL A 323 -25.74 -26.40 10.62
N ASP A 324 -25.36 -25.58 11.60
CA ASP A 324 -23.97 -25.27 11.88
C ASP A 324 -23.25 -26.53 12.36
N VAL A 325 -22.17 -26.88 11.67
CA VAL A 325 -21.51 -28.17 11.83
C VAL A 325 -20.74 -28.27 13.14
N VAL A 326 -20.37 -27.14 13.75
CA VAL A 326 -19.66 -27.08 15.03
C VAL A 326 -20.65 -26.89 16.17
N THR A 327 -21.46 -25.82 16.12
CA THR A 327 -22.35 -25.45 17.24
C THR A 327 -23.65 -26.26 17.27
N LYS A 328 -23.98 -26.96 16.17
CA LYS A 328 -25.25 -27.68 15.98
C LYS A 328 -26.49 -26.78 16.00
N GLN A 329 -26.29 -25.47 15.91
CA GLN A 329 -27.39 -24.51 15.77
C GLN A 329 -28.15 -24.77 14.46
N ALA A 330 -29.47 -24.86 14.55
CA ALA A 330 -30.34 -24.97 13.39
C ALA A 330 -30.72 -23.57 12.87
N PHE A 331 -30.85 -23.46 11.56
CA PHE A 331 -31.24 -22.27 10.83
C PHE A 331 -32.40 -22.62 9.91
N SER A 332 -33.45 -21.81 9.93
CA SER A 332 -34.58 -21.97 9.02
C SER A 332 -34.60 -20.80 8.05
N THR A 333 -34.94 -21.06 6.80
CA THR A 333 -35.14 -20.00 5.81
C THR A 333 -36.45 -19.25 6.04
N VAL A 334 -36.41 -17.93 5.90
CA VAL A 334 -37.60 -17.07 5.79
C VAL A 334 -37.58 -16.43 4.40
N ASP A 335 -38.66 -16.56 3.63
CA ASP A 335 -38.71 -16.08 2.23
C ASP A 335 -37.54 -16.56 1.36
N ASN A 336 -37.16 -17.84 1.54
CA ASN A 336 -36.00 -18.47 0.92
C ASN A 336 -34.64 -17.80 1.23
N GLN A 337 -34.56 -17.03 2.32
CA GLN A 337 -33.32 -16.43 2.81
C GLN A 337 -32.87 -17.15 4.08
N LEU A 338 -31.61 -17.56 4.10
CA LEU A 338 -30.94 -18.10 5.27
C LEU A 338 -30.09 -16.99 5.91
N VAL A 339 -30.48 -16.52 7.10
CA VAL A 339 -29.77 -15.47 7.83
C VAL A 339 -28.71 -16.10 8.75
N VAL A 340 -27.45 -15.76 8.53
CA VAL A 340 -26.31 -16.27 9.30
C VAL A 340 -25.65 -15.13 10.06
N GLY A 341 -25.88 -15.07 11.37
CA GLY A 341 -25.26 -14.07 12.24
C GLY A 341 -23.81 -14.40 12.58
N LEU A 342 -22.93 -13.43 12.34
CA LEU A 342 -21.49 -13.53 12.52
C LEU A 342 -20.96 -12.44 13.44
N ALA A 343 -20.22 -12.84 14.47
CA ALA A 343 -19.41 -11.90 15.24
C ALA A 343 -18.26 -11.36 14.36
N ALA A 344 -17.64 -10.26 14.80
CA ALA A 344 -16.39 -9.78 14.22
C ALA A 344 -15.34 -10.91 14.23
N TRP A 345 -14.60 -11.06 13.14
CA TRP A 345 -13.55 -12.08 13.02
C TRP A 345 -14.04 -13.51 13.31
N SER A 346 -15.16 -13.91 12.72
CA SER A 346 -15.73 -15.25 12.92
C SER A 346 -16.01 -16.00 11.62
N LEU A 347 -16.11 -17.33 11.72
CA LEU A 347 -16.42 -18.24 10.63
C LEU A 347 -17.50 -19.23 11.08
N ARG A 348 -18.47 -19.49 10.21
CA ARG A 348 -19.42 -20.60 10.36
C ARG A 348 -19.43 -21.47 9.13
N VAL A 349 -19.67 -22.76 9.34
CA VAL A 349 -19.92 -23.72 8.27
C VAL A 349 -21.28 -24.34 8.47
N ILE A 350 -22.16 -24.15 7.50
CA ILE A 350 -23.56 -24.57 7.54
C ILE A 350 -23.77 -25.69 6.53
N ARG A 351 -24.29 -26.83 6.98
CA ARG A 351 -24.75 -27.90 6.09
C ARG A 351 -26.25 -27.77 5.87
N LEU A 352 -26.68 -27.67 4.62
CA LEU A 352 -28.10 -27.67 4.27
C LEU A 352 -28.70 -29.08 4.41
N GLN A 353 -29.95 -29.17 4.82
CA GLN A 353 -30.69 -30.40 5.13
C GLN A 353 -32.15 -30.30 4.68
N GLY A 354 -32.75 -31.47 4.42
CA GLY A 354 -34.13 -31.61 3.98
C GLY A 354 -34.29 -31.66 2.45
N PRO A 355 -35.54 -31.68 1.96
CA PRO A 355 -35.84 -31.66 0.52
C PRO A 355 -35.24 -30.42 -0.14
N GLY A 356 -34.43 -30.59 -1.18
CA GLY A 356 -33.75 -29.48 -1.86
C GLY A 356 -32.43 -29.03 -1.21
N ALA A 357 -31.89 -29.78 -0.24
CA ALA A 357 -30.60 -29.48 0.39
C ALA A 357 -29.41 -29.42 -0.58
N ASP A 358 -29.47 -30.12 -1.72
CA ASP A 358 -28.47 -30.07 -2.79
C ASP A 358 -28.72 -28.90 -3.78
N THR A 359 -29.13 -27.74 -3.25
CA THR A 359 -29.42 -26.55 -4.04
C THR A 359 -28.19 -25.64 -4.16
N GLN A 360 -28.06 -24.96 -5.29
CA GLN A 360 -27.06 -23.93 -5.46
C GLN A 360 -27.58 -22.60 -4.87
N PRO A 361 -26.84 -21.95 -3.95
CA PRO A 361 -27.18 -20.61 -3.49
C PRO A 361 -27.13 -19.61 -4.64
N ASN A 362 -28.04 -18.63 -4.62
CA ASN A 362 -28.19 -17.66 -5.71
C ASN A 362 -27.22 -16.47 -5.51
N THR A 363 -27.42 -15.73 -4.44
CA THR A 363 -26.67 -14.53 -4.05
C THR A 363 -26.63 -14.43 -2.53
N ALA A 364 -25.77 -13.57 -2.00
CA ALA A 364 -25.86 -13.16 -0.60
C ALA A 364 -25.71 -11.66 -0.46
N THR A 365 -26.21 -11.14 0.66
CA THR A 365 -26.10 -9.74 1.06
C THR A 365 -25.70 -9.66 2.53
N VAL A 366 -25.04 -8.58 2.91
CA VAL A 366 -24.60 -8.33 4.28
C VAL A 366 -25.46 -7.23 4.87
N ARG A 367 -25.92 -7.42 6.11
CA ARG A 367 -26.65 -6.42 6.89
C ARG A 367 -25.96 -6.19 8.23
N PHE A 368 -25.97 -4.94 8.66
CA PHE A 368 -25.52 -4.54 9.98
C PHE A 368 -26.71 -4.08 10.81
N GLU A 369 -26.57 -4.11 12.12
CA GLU A 369 -27.51 -3.48 13.04
C GLU A 369 -27.51 -1.96 12.86
N GLU A 370 -28.63 -1.30 13.20
CA GLU A 370 -28.84 0.15 12.98
C GLU A 370 -27.72 1.01 13.59
N GLY A 371 -27.28 0.70 14.81
CA GLY A 371 -26.17 1.42 15.46
C GLY A 371 -24.83 1.24 14.74
N ALA A 372 -24.61 0.09 14.10
CA ALA A 372 -23.42 -0.14 13.28
C ALA A 372 -23.45 0.65 11.96
N VAL A 373 -24.63 0.75 11.34
CA VAL A 373 -24.82 1.61 10.15
C VAL A 373 -24.53 3.08 10.49
N GLN A 374 -25.08 3.58 11.62
CA GLN A 374 -24.84 4.95 12.07
C GLN A 374 -23.35 5.24 12.29
N MET A 375 -22.62 4.33 12.95
CA MET A 375 -21.16 4.49 13.15
C MET A 375 -20.38 4.56 11.83
N ILE A 376 -20.82 3.83 10.81
CA ILE A 376 -20.19 3.85 9.48
C ILE A 376 -20.49 5.20 8.79
N GLU A 377 -21.72 5.69 8.83
CA GLU A 377 -22.10 7.00 8.28
C GLU A 377 -21.32 8.14 8.94
N GLU A 378 -21.22 8.13 10.27
CA GLU A 378 -20.43 9.10 11.04
C GLU A 378 -18.94 9.05 10.65
N SER A 379 -18.39 7.86 10.41
CA SER A 379 -17.00 7.69 9.97
C SER A 379 -16.75 8.27 8.57
N VAL A 380 -17.72 8.17 7.65
CA VAL A 380 -17.62 8.80 6.31
C VAL A 380 -17.69 10.32 6.41
N ALA A 381 -18.60 10.85 7.23
CA ALA A 381 -18.73 12.29 7.45
C ALA A 381 -17.45 12.89 8.09
N ASP A 382 -16.89 12.21 9.08
CA ASP A 382 -15.61 12.57 9.70
C ASP A 382 -14.46 12.58 8.66
N LEU A 383 -14.39 11.57 7.80
CA LEU A 383 -13.38 11.52 6.75
C LEU A 383 -13.51 12.66 5.73
N ARG A 384 -14.74 13.03 5.36
CA ARG A 384 -15.02 14.20 4.51
C ARG A 384 -14.52 15.50 5.14
N GLN A 385 -14.71 15.67 6.45
CA GLN A 385 -14.20 16.84 7.17
C GLN A 385 -12.65 16.89 7.17
N ARG A 386 -11.99 15.73 7.33
CA ARG A 386 -10.53 15.63 7.30
C ARG A 386 -9.96 15.88 5.91
N GLN A 387 -10.66 15.44 4.86
CA GLN A 387 -10.26 15.71 3.48
C GLN A 387 -10.20 17.22 3.19
N ALA A 388 -11.11 18.03 3.74
CA ALA A 388 -11.07 19.48 3.60
C ALA A 388 -9.78 20.12 4.18
N VAL A 389 -9.14 19.49 5.18
CA VAL A 389 -7.85 19.95 5.72
C VAL A 389 -6.75 19.86 4.66
N LEU A 390 -6.80 18.85 3.78
CA LEU A 390 -5.81 18.63 2.73
C LEU A 390 -5.86 19.70 1.63
N GLU A 391 -6.97 20.43 1.49
CA GLU A 391 -7.08 21.55 0.57
C GLU A 391 -6.31 22.78 1.07
N THR A 392 -6.15 22.93 2.39
CA THR A 392 -5.37 24.00 3.01
C THR A 392 -4.52 23.44 4.15
N PRO A 393 -3.48 22.64 3.83
CA PRO A 393 -2.73 21.90 4.83
C PRO A 393 -1.92 22.85 5.73
N PRO A 394 -1.82 22.55 7.03
CA PRO A 394 -1.07 23.39 7.96
C PRO A 394 0.43 23.27 7.69
N LEU A 395 1.14 24.40 7.76
CA LEU A 395 2.60 24.44 7.76
C LEU A 395 3.14 23.85 9.07
N ILE A 396 4.22 23.07 8.98
CA ILE A 396 4.97 22.65 10.16
C ILE A 396 6.16 23.61 10.39
N PRO A 397 6.26 24.28 11.56
CA PRO A 397 7.26 25.32 11.81
C PRO A 397 8.61 24.71 12.24
N VAL A 398 9.25 23.96 11.33
CA VAL A 398 10.50 23.22 11.61
C VAL A 398 11.77 23.94 11.15
N LEU A 399 11.64 24.98 10.33
CA LEU A 399 12.75 25.79 9.82
C LEU A 399 12.86 27.09 10.62
N ASP A 400 14.09 27.48 10.95
CA ASP A 400 14.36 28.70 11.73
C ASP A 400 14.07 29.98 10.94
N ASN A 401 14.38 30.00 9.64
CA ASN A 401 14.26 31.19 8.78
C ASN A 401 13.73 30.86 7.37
N PRO A 402 12.49 30.36 7.24
CA PRO A 402 11.95 29.88 5.96
C PRO A 402 11.70 30.96 4.91
N GLY A 403 11.36 32.17 5.36
CA GLY A 403 11.12 33.34 4.50
C GLY A 403 12.28 34.34 4.49
N PHE A 404 13.43 33.99 5.06
CA PHE A 404 14.66 34.79 5.06
C PHE A 404 14.59 36.19 5.68
N GLU A 405 13.51 36.53 6.40
CA GLU A 405 13.30 37.84 7.03
C GLU A 405 14.05 38.04 8.37
N LEU A 406 14.70 37.01 8.90
CA LEU A 406 15.47 37.15 10.15
C LEU A 406 16.79 37.92 9.94
N PRO A 407 17.22 38.75 10.91
CA PRO A 407 18.47 39.50 10.82
C PRO A 407 19.70 38.62 10.58
N ARG A 408 20.70 39.17 9.87
CA ARG A 408 22.01 38.53 9.66
C ARG A 408 22.71 38.28 11.00
N LEU A 409 23.11 37.03 11.23
CA LEU A 409 24.04 36.64 12.30
C LEU A 409 25.43 36.42 11.68
N GLY A 410 26.27 37.46 11.69
CA GLY A 410 27.59 37.45 11.05
C GLY A 410 27.50 37.48 9.50
N ASP A 411 28.36 36.72 8.83
CA ASP A 411 28.42 36.64 7.35
C ASP A 411 27.45 35.61 6.75
N GLY A 412 26.60 34.97 7.56
CA GLY A 412 25.71 33.90 7.15
C GLY A 412 24.22 34.29 7.08
N VAL A 413 23.42 33.36 6.57
CA VAL A 413 21.94 33.43 6.62
C VAL A 413 21.48 32.62 7.82
N THR A 414 20.76 33.24 8.76
CA THR A 414 20.26 32.56 9.96
C THR A 414 19.49 31.30 9.59
N GLY A 415 19.80 30.14 10.20
CA GLY A 415 19.16 28.86 9.93
C GLY A 415 19.63 28.11 8.67
N TRP A 416 20.55 28.68 7.90
CA TRP A 416 21.04 28.10 6.64
C TRP A 416 22.56 28.19 6.52
N GLU A 417 23.20 27.11 6.09
CA GLU A 417 24.66 27.03 5.98
C GLU A 417 25.11 26.51 4.61
N VAL A 418 26.19 27.10 4.09
CA VAL A 418 26.89 26.58 2.91
C VAL A 418 27.88 25.51 3.39
N VAL A 419 27.75 24.28 2.90
CA VAL A 419 28.54 23.12 3.40
C VAL A 419 30.03 23.29 3.10
N GLU A 420 30.36 23.75 1.90
CA GLU A 420 31.73 24.04 1.48
C GLU A 420 31.82 25.47 0.98
N SER A 421 32.43 26.36 1.77
CA SER A 421 32.52 27.79 1.46
C SER A 421 33.28 28.10 0.16
N GLY A 422 34.06 27.14 -0.37
CA GLY A 422 34.73 27.25 -1.67
C GLY A 422 33.90 26.78 -2.87
N GLY A 423 32.77 26.09 -2.66
CA GLY A 423 31.91 25.57 -3.72
C GLY A 423 30.88 26.60 -4.22
N GLY A 424 30.43 27.50 -3.35
CA GLY A 424 29.46 28.54 -3.69
C GLY A 424 29.22 29.59 -2.61
N GLN A 425 28.27 30.49 -2.85
CA GLN A 425 27.90 31.59 -1.96
C GLN A 425 26.39 31.67 -1.77
N LEU A 426 25.96 32.15 -0.61
CA LEU A 426 24.57 32.42 -0.27
C LEU A 426 24.43 33.86 0.25
N GLU A 427 23.72 34.71 -0.47
CA GLU A 427 23.58 36.14 -0.17
C GLU A 427 22.10 36.52 0.04
N LEU A 428 21.80 37.30 1.07
CA LEU A 428 20.47 37.92 1.24
C LEU A 428 20.30 39.09 0.26
N ILE A 429 19.20 39.07 -0.50
CA ILE A 429 18.82 40.08 -1.49
C ILE A 429 17.43 40.63 -1.19
N ASP A 430 17.20 41.90 -1.52
CA ASP A 430 15.86 42.49 -1.49
C ASP A 430 15.17 42.30 -2.85
N THR A 431 13.97 41.74 -2.85
CA THR A 431 13.23 41.43 -4.08
C THR A 431 11.72 41.53 -3.86
N VAL A 432 10.94 41.49 -4.95
CA VAL A 432 9.47 41.44 -4.89
C VAL A 432 9.04 40.13 -4.24
N SER A 433 8.10 40.21 -3.29
CA SER A 433 7.56 39.03 -2.61
C SER A 433 6.81 38.10 -3.58
N PRO A 434 7.04 36.77 -3.53
CA PRO A 434 6.25 35.81 -4.29
C PRO A 434 4.81 35.66 -3.76
N ALA A 435 4.52 36.06 -2.52
CA ALA A 435 3.24 35.80 -1.84
C ALA A 435 2.22 36.96 -1.93
N VAL A 436 2.66 38.21 -2.04
CA VAL A 436 1.80 39.41 -1.89
C VAL A 436 1.74 40.30 -3.15
N GLY A 437 2.53 40.00 -4.20
CA GLY A 437 2.51 40.75 -5.47
C GLY A 437 3.48 41.94 -5.50
N SER A 438 3.40 42.76 -6.57
CA SER A 438 4.44 43.71 -7.02
C SER A 438 4.83 44.84 -6.06
N ASP A 439 4.05 45.06 -5.01
CA ASP A 439 4.12 46.31 -4.23
C ASP A 439 4.84 46.14 -2.87
N GLU A 440 5.09 44.89 -2.43
CA GLU A 440 5.88 44.60 -1.22
C GLU A 440 7.23 43.95 -1.56
N LYS A 441 8.30 44.52 -1.00
CA LYS A 441 9.63 43.92 -1.02
C LYS A 441 9.80 42.99 0.18
N ASN A 442 10.37 41.81 -0.06
CA ASN A 442 10.79 40.86 0.96
C ASN A 442 12.29 40.57 0.83
N GLN A 443 12.84 39.88 1.84
CA GLN A 443 14.17 39.30 1.76
C GLN A 443 14.12 37.90 1.17
N ALA A 444 14.97 37.63 0.19
CA ALA A 444 15.19 36.31 -0.38
C ALA A 444 16.69 35.98 -0.33
N VAL A 445 17.06 34.74 -0.67
CA VAL A 445 18.47 34.36 -0.81
C VAL A 445 18.84 34.11 -2.26
N ARG A 446 20.02 34.57 -2.67
CA ARG A 446 20.68 34.25 -3.92
C ARG A 446 21.78 33.23 -3.67
N MET A 447 21.61 32.04 -4.21
CA MET A 447 22.62 30.99 -4.22
C MET A 447 23.42 31.06 -5.52
N THR A 448 24.75 31.12 -5.43
CA THR A 448 25.66 31.15 -6.58
C THR A 448 26.67 30.02 -6.48
N SER A 449 26.91 29.32 -7.59
CA SER A 449 27.99 28.34 -7.73
C SER A 449 28.92 28.73 -8.88
N VAL A 450 30.22 28.55 -8.66
CA VAL A 450 31.26 28.68 -9.69
C VAL A 450 32.02 27.37 -9.93
N GLY A 451 31.73 26.34 -9.16
CA GLY A 451 32.40 25.03 -9.20
C GLY A 451 31.49 23.90 -9.67
N GLU A 452 31.92 22.66 -9.43
CA GLU A 452 31.18 21.44 -9.80
C GLU A 452 30.00 21.16 -8.86
N LEU A 453 30.07 21.63 -7.60
CA LEU A 453 29.03 21.46 -6.59
C LEU A 453 29.02 22.63 -5.60
N ALA A 454 27.84 23.18 -5.35
CA ALA A 454 27.56 24.03 -4.20
C ALA A 454 26.34 23.48 -3.45
N THR A 455 26.44 23.35 -2.12
CA THR A 455 25.36 22.85 -1.28
C THR A 455 25.04 23.84 -0.17
N VAL A 456 23.75 24.14 -0.04
CA VAL A 456 23.17 24.88 1.09
C VAL A 456 22.25 23.93 1.86
N ARG A 457 22.33 23.93 3.19
CA ARG A 457 21.47 23.11 4.05
C ARG A 457 20.82 23.92 5.17
N SER A 458 19.63 23.49 5.59
CA SER A 458 18.89 24.10 6.71
C SER A 458 19.41 23.64 8.08
N ASN A 459 18.84 24.22 9.14
CA ASN A 459 18.86 23.63 10.48
C ASN A 459 18.28 22.19 10.45
N PRO A 460 18.77 21.29 11.32
CA PRO A 460 18.19 19.96 11.46
C PRO A 460 16.80 20.03 12.08
N PHE A 461 15.93 19.10 11.69
CA PHE A 461 14.60 18.90 12.27
C PHE A 461 14.24 17.41 12.32
N GLN A 462 13.25 17.07 13.15
CA GLN A 462 12.80 15.69 13.30
C GLN A 462 11.90 15.26 12.13
N PRO A 463 12.01 14.01 11.63
CA PRO A 463 11.07 13.45 10.68
C PRO A 463 9.62 13.59 11.20
N PRO A 464 8.67 14.09 10.39
CA PRO A 464 7.26 14.02 10.74
C PRO A 464 6.80 12.59 11.01
N HIS A 465 5.99 12.41 12.04
CA HIS A 465 5.44 11.09 12.42
C HIS A 465 4.57 10.46 11.32
N THR A 466 4.14 11.24 10.33
CA THR A 466 3.38 10.76 9.16
C THR A 466 4.23 9.92 8.19
N GLY A 467 5.57 9.90 8.36
CA GLY A 467 6.50 9.29 7.41
C GLY A 467 6.57 10.04 6.07
N ARG A 468 5.94 11.22 5.98
CA ARG A 468 5.79 12.02 4.76
C ARG A 468 6.27 13.44 4.98
N LEU A 469 6.89 14.01 3.95
CA LEU A 469 7.35 15.40 3.92
C LEU A 469 7.04 15.99 2.55
N SER A 470 6.46 17.18 2.53
CA SER A 470 6.36 18.00 1.33
C SER A 470 7.05 19.32 1.57
N VAL A 471 7.97 19.67 0.67
CA VAL A 471 8.73 20.92 0.71
C VAL A 471 8.30 21.73 -0.49
N ALA A 472 7.63 22.86 -0.25
CA ALA A 472 7.33 23.84 -1.27
C ALA A 472 8.33 24.99 -1.18
N VAL A 473 8.81 25.48 -2.32
CA VAL A 473 9.78 26.57 -2.37
C VAL A 473 9.53 27.43 -3.59
N TRP A 474 9.69 28.74 -3.45
CA TRP A 474 9.69 29.67 -4.57
C TRP A 474 11.11 29.80 -5.11
N LEU A 475 11.25 29.52 -6.40
CA LEU A 475 12.51 29.63 -7.10
C LEU A 475 12.37 30.60 -8.28
N ARG A 476 13.42 31.38 -8.52
CA ARG A 476 13.53 32.31 -9.63
C ARG A 476 14.92 32.22 -10.27
N LEU A 477 14.94 32.26 -11.60
CA LEU A 477 16.16 32.45 -12.37
C LEU A 477 16.41 33.95 -12.54
N PRO A 478 17.56 34.49 -12.13
CA PRO A 478 17.85 35.89 -12.41
C PRO A 478 17.89 36.16 -13.93
N PRO A 479 17.51 37.36 -14.38
CA PRO A 479 17.50 37.69 -15.81
C PRO A 479 18.85 37.45 -16.46
N SER A 480 18.84 36.90 -17.69
CA SER A 480 20.05 36.63 -18.48
C SER A 480 21.05 35.62 -17.89
N VAL A 481 20.66 34.82 -16.88
CA VAL A 481 21.48 33.71 -16.35
C VAL A 481 21.09 32.38 -17.02
N PRO A 482 22.04 31.53 -17.44
CA PRO A 482 21.74 30.19 -17.96
C PRO A 482 21.07 29.28 -16.91
N GLN A 483 20.26 28.32 -17.35
CA GLN A 483 19.60 27.34 -16.47
C GLN A 483 20.62 26.48 -15.70
N PRO A 484 20.69 26.56 -14.36
CA PRO A 484 21.58 25.73 -13.56
C PRO A 484 21.02 24.31 -13.38
N PRO A 485 21.88 23.28 -13.24
CA PRO A 485 21.45 21.96 -12.80
C PRO A 485 21.24 21.99 -11.28
N PHE A 486 20.00 22.12 -10.83
CA PHE A 486 19.64 22.34 -9.43
C PHE A 486 18.83 21.18 -8.85
N ARG A 487 18.94 20.94 -7.54
CA ARG A 487 18.12 19.97 -6.80
C ARG A 487 17.60 20.58 -5.52
N ILE A 488 16.32 20.33 -5.25
CA ILE A 488 15.74 20.44 -3.91
C ILE A 488 15.84 19.05 -3.30
N ALA A 489 16.38 18.93 -2.10
CA ALA A 489 16.63 17.64 -1.48
C ALA A 489 16.31 17.62 0.02
N VAL A 490 16.10 16.42 0.53
CA VAL A 490 16.03 16.10 1.95
C VAL A 490 17.13 15.09 2.21
N GLU A 491 17.96 15.36 3.21
CA GLU A 491 18.99 14.44 3.69
C GLU A 491 18.72 13.99 5.12
N GLY A 492 19.23 12.82 5.45
CA GLY A 492 19.20 12.26 6.80
C GLY A 492 20.18 11.09 6.91
N VAL A 493 20.02 10.33 7.99
CA VAL A 493 20.63 9.00 8.16
C VAL A 493 19.47 8.02 8.25
N GLU A 494 19.65 6.80 7.77
CA GLU A 494 18.71 5.69 7.98
C GLU A 494 19.54 4.41 8.17
N ASN A 495 19.41 3.72 9.32
CA ASN A 495 20.17 2.51 9.63
C ASN A 495 21.70 2.65 9.49
N GLY A 496 22.23 3.87 9.70
CA GLY A 496 23.65 4.19 9.53
C GLY A 496 24.09 4.47 8.09
N GLU A 497 23.19 4.39 7.10
CA GLU A 497 23.43 4.81 5.72
C GLU A 497 22.90 6.23 5.47
N GLN A 498 23.42 6.90 4.44
CA GLN A 498 22.94 8.24 4.07
C GLN A 498 21.57 8.17 3.39
N TYR A 499 20.58 8.81 3.99
CA TYR A 499 19.28 9.01 3.38
C TYR A 499 19.30 10.27 2.50
N TYR A 500 18.91 10.15 1.24
CA TYR A 500 18.84 11.29 0.31
C TYR A 500 17.69 11.12 -0.69
N ARG A 501 16.78 12.10 -0.73
CA ARG A 501 15.67 12.18 -1.70
C ARG A 501 15.66 13.57 -2.32
N PHE A 502 15.42 13.67 -3.62
CA PHE A 502 15.51 14.95 -4.31
C PHE A 502 14.54 15.09 -5.49
N ALA A 503 14.24 16.34 -5.83
CA ALA A 503 13.55 16.75 -7.05
C ALA A 503 14.52 17.55 -7.94
N PRO A 504 14.74 17.14 -9.20
CA PRO A 504 15.56 17.90 -10.14
C PRO A 504 14.83 19.16 -10.63
N VAL A 505 15.57 20.25 -10.79
CA VAL A 505 15.10 21.57 -11.23
C VAL A 505 16.11 22.18 -12.21
N GLY A 506 15.64 23.03 -13.11
CA GLY A 506 16.51 23.70 -14.09
C GLY A 506 16.99 22.73 -15.15
N SER A 507 18.31 22.72 -15.42
CA SER A 507 18.92 21.84 -16.44
C SER A 507 19.32 20.46 -15.94
N ALA A 508 18.98 20.11 -14.68
CA ALA A 508 19.18 18.76 -14.16
C ALA A 508 18.32 17.73 -14.94
N ALA A 509 18.82 16.50 -15.08
CA ALA A 509 18.10 15.45 -15.81
C ALA A 509 16.69 15.21 -15.23
N GLY A 510 15.67 15.33 -16.08
CA GLY A 510 14.25 15.23 -15.67
C GLY A 510 13.69 16.45 -14.94
N GLY A 511 14.47 17.54 -14.83
CA GLY A 511 14.09 18.74 -14.09
C GLY A 511 13.12 19.65 -14.84
N ARG A 512 12.24 20.31 -14.08
CA ARG A 512 11.38 21.39 -14.59
C ARG A 512 12.20 22.69 -14.68
N PRO A 513 12.16 23.44 -15.80
CA PRO A 513 12.98 24.63 -15.98
C PRO A 513 12.56 25.77 -15.03
N LEU A 514 13.53 26.53 -14.54
CA LEU A 514 13.29 27.78 -13.81
C LEU A 514 12.81 28.88 -14.76
N GLN A 515 12.15 29.90 -14.25
CA GLN A 515 11.72 31.06 -15.04
C GLN A 515 12.26 32.34 -14.42
N GLU A 516 12.26 33.43 -15.20
CA GLU A 516 12.63 34.76 -14.70
C GLU A 516 11.64 35.33 -13.68
N GLY A 517 10.42 34.78 -13.61
CA GLY A 517 9.45 35.05 -12.54
C GLY A 517 9.51 34.01 -11.42
N TRP A 518 9.03 34.38 -10.24
CA TRP A 518 8.86 33.44 -9.12
C TRP A 518 7.93 32.30 -9.50
N ASN A 519 8.41 31.07 -9.33
CA ASN A 519 7.63 29.86 -9.56
C ASN A 519 7.77 28.92 -8.37
N ARG A 520 6.66 28.27 -8.03
CA ARG A 520 6.61 27.31 -6.92
C ARG A 520 6.99 25.91 -7.40
N PHE A 521 7.92 25.30 -6.67
CA PHE A 521 8.35 23.93 -6.85
C PHE A 521 8.03 23.13 -5.59
N VAL A 522 7.72 21.85 -5.76
CA VAL A 522 7.38 20.96 -4.65
C VAL A 522 8.20 19.69 -4.75
N LEU A 523 8.92 19.34 -3.68
CA LEU A 523 9.47 18.02 -3.44
C LEU A 523 8.50 17.27 -2.52
N GLN A 524 8.03 16.10 -2.94
CA GLN A 524 7.27 15.19 -2.08
C GLN A 524 8.12 13.96 -1.76
N VAL A 525 8.23 13.65 -0.48
CA VAL A 525 8.91 12.48 0.05
C VAL A 525 7.91 11.69 0.87
N THR A 526 7.79 10.39 0.59
CA THR A 526 6.74 9.54 1.18
C THR A 526 7.30 8.32 1.90
N ASP A 527 8.60 8.31 2.13
CA ASP A 527 9.37 7.20 2.67
C ASP A 527 10.48 7.74 3.56
N LEU A 528 10.12 8.61 4.50
CA LEU A 528 11.06 9.14 5.46
C LEU A 528 11.56 8.04 6.41
N PRO A 529 12.79 8.16 6.93
CA PRO A 529 13.28 7.29 7.99
C PRO A 529 12.32 7.31 9.19
N SER A 530 12.08 6.15 9.78
CA SER A 530 11.12 5.96 10.87
C SER A 530 11.73 6.10 12.27
N ASP A 531 13.05 6.21 12.40
CA ASP A 531 13.71 6.43 13.70
C ASP A 531 13.54 7.89 14.16
N PRO A 532 12.83 8.16 15.26
CA PRO A 532 12.62 9.50 15.79
C PRO A 532 13.90 10.12 16.40
N ASN A 533 15.02 9.40 16.44
CA ASN A 533 16.31 9.94 16.87
C ASN A 533 17.16 10.46 15.70
N GLU A 534 16.78 10.13 14.46
CA GLU A 534 17.45 10.62 13.26
C GLU A 534 16.98 12.05 12.94
N SER A 535 17.88 12.91 12.45
CA SER A 535 17.54 14.28 12.08
C SER A 535 17.56 14.46 10.56
N LEU A 536 16.53 15.08 10.01
CA LEU A 536 16.48 15.50 8.62
C LEU A 536 17.01 16.92 8.44
N ARG A 537 17.48 17.21 7.23
CA ARG A 537 17.82 18.58 6.78
C ARG A 537 17.29 18.80 5.37
N LEU A 538 16.86 20.02 5.07
CA LEU A 538 16.61 20.44 3.70
C LEU A 538 17.92 20.83 3.04
N ARG A 539 18.06 20.51 1.75
CA ARG A 539 19.22 20.82 0.93
C ARG A 539 18.82 21.45 -0.39
N PHE A 540 19.66 22.38 -0.82
CA PHE A 540 19.69 22.92 -2.15
C PHE A 540 21.07 22.62 -2.75
N ASP A 541 21.10 21.78 -3.78
CA ASP A 541 22.34 21.38 -4.45
C ASP A 541 22.39 21.97 -5.85
N MET A 542 23.46 22.71 -6.16
CA MET A 542 23.76 23.21 -7.50
C MET A 542 24.91 22.39 -8.09
N LEU A 543 24.61 21.54 -9.07
CA LEU A 543 25.52 20.53 -9.65
C LEU A 543 26.37 21.08 -10.81
N GLY A 544 26.84 22.31 -10.64
CA GLY A 544 27.60 23.04 -11.65
C GLY A 544 27.49 24.55 -11.45
N PRO A 545 28.07 25.35 -12.36
CA PRO A 545 28.00 26.80 -12.29
C PRO A 545 26.58 27.33 -12.50
N GLY A 546 26.20 28.37 -11.77
CA GLY A 546 24.94 29.06 -11.97
C GLY A 546 24.47 29.90 -10.80
N VAL A 547 23.27 30.46 -10.94
CA VAL A 547 22.63 31.31 -9.93
C VAL A 547 21.14 30.96 -9.82
N VAL A 548 20.65 30.84 -8.59
CA VAL A 548 19.22 30.65 -8.28
C VAL A 548 18.84 31.56 -7.13
N GLU A 549 17.68 32.18 -7.22
CA GLU A 549 17.07 32.93 -6.11
C GLU A 549 15.96 32.09 -5.49
N ILE A 550 15.93 32.07 -4.15
CA ILE A 550 15.13 31.17 -3.33
C ILE A 550 14.40 31.99 -2.29
N ASP A 551 13.11 31.73 -2.14
CA ASP A 551 12.27 32.38 -1.12
C ASP A 551 11.13 31.45 -0.67
N GLY A 552 10.51 31.78 0.48
CA GLY A 552 9.29 31.16 0.97
C GLY A 552 9.35 29.65 1.03
N VAL A 553 10.31 29.13 1.80
CA VAL A 553 10.47 27.68 2.01
C VAL A 553 9.41 27.22 3.00
N GLU A 554 8.51 26.36 2.54
CA GLU A 554 7.38 25.86 3.29
C GLU A 554 7.49 24.36 3.44
N VAL A 555 7.30 23.89 4.67
CA VAL A 555 7.37 22.46 5.01
C VAL A 555 6.01 22.02 5.51
N TYR A 556 5.57 20.87 5.01
CA TYR A 556 4.30 20.25 5.35
C TYR A 556 4.53 18.76 5.61
N ASP A 557 3.78 18.22 6.57
CA ASP A 557 3.69 16.78 6.82
C ASP A 557 2.72 16.08 5.84
N LEU A 558 1.71 16.81 5.35
CA LEU A 558 0.60 16.25 4.60
C LEU A 558 0.13 17.17 3.45
N ILE A 559 0.77 17.05 2.28
CA ILE A 559 0.26 17.64 1.02
C ILE A 559 -0.05 16.54 0.03
N PHE A 560 -1.25 16.60 -0.54
CA PHE A 560 -1.65 15.79 -1.67
C PHE A 560 -1.50 16.62 -2.94
N ASN A 561 -0.97 16.03 -4.00
CA ASN A 561 -1.01 16.67 -5.31
C ASN A 561 -2.45 16.65 -5.86
N GLN A 562 -2.70 17.40 -6.94
CA GLN A 562 -4.06 17.52 -7.50
C GLN A 562 -4.67 16.18 -7.91
N SER A 563 -3.86 15.23 -8.43
CA SER A 563 -4.33 13.89 -8.78
C SER A 563 -4.83 13.15 -7.55
N GLN A 564 -4.02 13.13 -6.50
CA GLN A 564 -4.34 12.49 -5.23
C GLN A 564 -5.57 13.12 -4.56
N GLN A 565 -5.72 14.46 -4.62
CA GLN A 565 -6.92 15.13 -4.11
C GLN A 565 -8.17 14.71 -4.88
N ASN A 566 -8.09 14.67 -6.22
CA ASN A 566 -9.20 14.23 -7.05
C ASN A 566 -9.57 12.76 -6.81
N GLU A 567 -8.57 11.89 -6.62
CA GLU A 567 -8.76 10.47 -6.30
C GLU A 567 -9.45 10.30 -4.94
N LEU A 568 -9.02 11.04 -3.93
CA LEU A 568 -9.65 11.01 -2.60
C LEU A 568 -11.09 11.55 -2.64
N HIS A 569 -11.33 12.63 -3.38
CA HIS A 569 -12.69 13.14 -3.61
C HIS A 569 -13.58 12.09 -4.25
N ALA A 570 -13.12 11.46 -5.34
CA ALA A 570 -13.87 10.43 -6.03
C ALA A 570 -14.17 9.22 -5.12
N LEU A 571 -13.21 8.80 -4.30
CA LEU A 571 -13.40 7.72 -3.33
C LEU A 571 -14.51 8.05 -2.32
N LEU A 572 -14.53 9.27 -1.78
CA LEU A 572 -15.53 9.71 -0.82
C LEU A 572 -16.92 9.85 -1.44
N ASP A 573 -17.01 10.41 -2.65
CA ASP A 573 -18.28 10.52 -3.38
C ASP A 573 -18.87 9.13 -3.67
N GLU A 574 -18.02 8.16 -3.99
CA GLU A 574 -18.44 6.78 -4.19
C GLU A 574 -18.94 6.15 -2.88
N MET A 575 -18.26 6.39 -1.75
CA MET A 575 -18.70 5.92 -0.43
C MET A 575 -20.05 6.49 -0.01
N GLU A 576 -20.28 7.80 -0.19
CA GLU A 576 -21.57 8.44 0.10
C GLU A 576 -22.68 7.93 -0.80
N SER A 577 -22.38 7.70 -2.09
CA SER A 577 -23.35 7.09 -3.02
C SER A 577 -23.69 5.65 -2.62
N GLU A 578 -22.70 4.84 -2.24
CA GLU A 578 -22.90 3.47 -1.76
C GLU A 578 -23.70 3.44 -0.43
N LEU A 579 -23.48 4.38 0.48
CA LEU A 579 -24.29 4.55 1.70
C LEU A 579 -25.74 4.85 1.36
N ALA A 580 -26.00 5.82 0.47
CA ALA A 580 -27.35 6.17 0.03
C ALA A 580 -28.08 4.99 -0.66
N ALA A 581 -27.32 4.09 -1.30
CA ALA A 581 -27.83 2.87 -1.89
C ALA A 581 -27.98 1.69 -0.90
N GLY A 582 -27.63 1.87 0.38
CA GLY A 582 -27.68 0.83 1.42
C GLY A 582 -26.57 -0.22 1.33
N SER A 583 -25.50 0.05 0.59
CA SER A 583 -24.34 -0.85 0.40
C SER A 583 -23.31 -0.71 1.52
N THR A 584 -23.76 -0.66 2.78
CA THR A 584 -22.94 -0.35 3.97
C THR A 584 -21.71 -1.24 4.13
N ALA A 585 -21.78 -2.50 3.72
CA ALA A 585 -20.66 -3.44 3.83
C ALA A 585 -19.48 -3.08 2.90
N ARG A 586 -19.77 -2.52 1.71
CA ARG A 586 -18.72 -2.02 0.80
C ARG A 586 -18.09 -0.75 1.34
N VAL A 587 -18.87 0.10 1.98
CA VAL A 587 -18.38 1.32 2.62
C VAL A 587 -17.47 0.98 3.79
N LEU A 588 -17.85 0.00 4.62
CA LEU A 588 -16.99 -0.50 5.70
C LEU A 588 -15.65 -1.02 5.17
N SER A 589 -15.66 -1.84 4.11
CA SER A 589 -14.45 -2.32 3.43
C SER A 589 -13.51 -1.18 3.04
N ARG A 590 -14.04 -0.14 2.40
CA ARG A 590 -13.26 1.05 2.01
C ARG A 590 -12.70 1.79 3.23
N LEU A 591 -13.51 2.00 4.27
CA LEU A 591 -13.09 2.65 5.52
C LEU A 591 -11.99 1.87 6.26
N GLU A 592 -11.94 0.55 6.13
CA GLU A 592 -10.88 -0.27 6.73
C GLU A 592 -9.57 -0.21 5.94
N GLY A 593 -9.57 0.39 4.75
CA GLY A 593 -8.39 0.65 3.93
C GLY A 593 -7.42 1.68 4.52
N TYR A 594 -6.21 1.74 3.95
CA TYR A 594 -5.12 2.58 4.47
C TYR A 594 -5.48 4.07 4.55
N TRP A 595 -5.95 4.69 3.47
CA TRP A 595 -6.11 6.15 3.43
C TRP A 595 -7.16 6.69 4.40
N PRO A 596 -8.36 6.10 4.52
CA PRO A 596 -9.30 6.48 5.58
C PRO A 596 -8.68 6.42 6.98
N ARG A 597 -8.04 5.30 7.33
CA ARG A 597 -7.41 5.11 8.65
C ARG A 597 -6.25 6.07 8.88
N PHE A 598 -5.44 6.30 7.87
CA PHE A 598 -4.30 7.21 7.91
C PHE A 598 -4.77 8.66 8.14
N LEU A 599 -5.79 9.12 7.43
CA LEU A 599 -6.34 10.47 7.62
C LEU A 599 -7.01 10.63 8.99
N GLN A 600 -7.70 9.58 9.46
CA GLN A 600 -8.29 9.56 10.80
C GLN A 600 -7.25 9.61 11.92
N ALA A 601 -6.11 8.94 11.74
CA ALA A 601 -5.02 8.94 12.72
C ALA A 601 -4.17 10.22 12.67
N THR A 602 -3.98 10.79 11.48
CA THR A 602 -3.01 11.88 11.25
C THR A 602 -3.61 13.27 11.41
N VAL A 603 -4.81 13.50 10.85
CA VAL A 603 -5.47 14.80 10.97
C VAL A 603 -6.08 14.85 12.37
N SER A 604 -5.91 15.92 13.13
CA SER A 604 -6.60 16.02 14.43
C SER A 604 -8.00 16.62 14.27
N ASP A 605 -8.92 16.29 15.18
CA ASP A 605 -10.26 16.89 15.21
C ASP A 605 -10.18 18.42 15.30
N GLU A 606 -9.19 18.93 16.04
CA GLU A 606 -8.94 20.36 16.15
C GLU A 606 -8.53 20.98 14.81
N GLN A 607 -7.65 20.33 14.04
CA GLN A 607 -7.28 20.78 12.69
C GLN A 607 -8.49 20.78 11.76
N ALA A 608 -9.28 19.71 11.78
CA ALA A 608 -10.50 19.55 11.00
C ALA A 608 -11.54 20.64 11.33
N GLU A 609 -11.76 20.94 12.61
CA GLU A 609 -12.66 22.02 13.05
C GLU A 609 -12.16 23.41 12.66
N ARG A 610 -10.87 23.69 12.81
CA ARG A 610 -10.28 24.99 12.46
C ARG A 610 -10.46 25.28 10.97
N VAL A 611 -10.23 24.28 10.11
CA VAL A 611 -10.44 24.40 8.66
C VAL A 611 -11.92 24.58 8.34
N ALA A 612 -12.81 23.78 8.94
CA ALA A 612 -14.25 23.92 8.77
C ALA A 612 -14.75 25.34 9.11
N LYS A 613 -14.31 25.90 10.25
CA LYS A 613 -14.62 27.29 10.66
C LYS A 613 -14.09 28.32 9.65
N ARG A 614 -12.89 28.09 9.09
CA ARG A 614 -12.29 28.98 8.07
C ARG A 614 -13.05 28.93 6.74
N VAL A 615 -13.46 27.74 6.31
CA VAL A 615 -14.26 27.53 5.10
C VAL A 615 -15.64 28.18 5.25
N ALA A 616 -16.32 27.96 6.38
CA ALA A 616 -17.60 28.60 6.68
C ALA A 616 -17.49 30.14 6.65
N ARG A 617 -16.46 30.71 7.31
CA ARG A 617 -16.22 32.16 7.29
C ARG A 617 -15.91 32.71 5.90
N ARG A 618 -15.24 31.93 5.03
CA ARG A 618 -15.00 32.31 3.62
C ARG A 618 -16.30 32.27 2.81
N ALA A 619 -17.14 31.26 3.00
CA ALA A 619 -18.44 31.17 2.36
C ALA A 619 -19.36 32.33 2.77
N GLU A 620 -19.45 32.65 4.07
CA GLU A 620 -20.19 33.80 4.58
C GLU A 620 -19.70 35.14 3.99
N ARG A 621 -18.38 35.32 3.87
CA ARG A 621 -17.80 36.51 3.24
C ARG A 621 -18.08 36.59 1.75
N ARG A 622 -18.14 35.45 1.06
CA ARG A 622 -18.46 35.40 -0.37
C ARG A 622 -19.93 35.74 -0.62
N VAL A 623 -20.84 35.18 0.17
CA VAL A 623 -22.26 35.54 0.13
C VAL A 623 -22.45 37.03 0.46
N LYS A 624 -21.77 37.55 1.49
CA LYS A 624 -21.82 38.99 1.81
C LYS A 624 -21.25 39.89 0.71
N ALA A 625 -20.21 39.46 0.00
CA ALA A 625 -19.65 40.20 -1.12
C ALA A 625 -20.56 40.12 -2.36
N GLU A 626 -21.23 39.00 -2.59
CA GLU A 626 -22.25 38.85 -3.65
C GLU A 626 -23.50 39.68 -3.32
N ASP A 627 -23.91 39.76 -2.05
CA ASP A 627 -24.99 40.63 -1.56
C ASP A 627 -24.61 42.11 -1.59
N GLU A 628 -23.37 42.50 -1.25
CA GLU A 628 -22.87 43.88 -1.36
C GLU A 628 -22.75 44.32 -2.83
N VAL A 629 -22.38 43.41 -3.75
CA VAL A 629 -22.40 43.68 -5.20
C VAL A 629 -23.83 43.82 -5.73
N LEU A 630 -24.81 43.09 -5.17
CA LEU A 630 -26.23 43.23 -5.51
C LEU A 630 -26.87 44.49 -4.87
N GLU A 631 -26.42 44.93 -3.68
CA GLU A 631 -26.85 46.19 -3.05
C GLU A 631 -26.19 47.44 -3.67
N GLU A 632 -24.97 47.33 -4.25
CA GLU A 632 -24.34 48.42 -5.00
C GLU A 632 -24.90 48.58 -6.44
N ASP A 633 -25.54 47.55 -7.00
CA ASP A 633 -26.13 47.57 -8.35
C ASP A 633 -27.49 48.29 -8.45
N GLU A 634 -28.13 48.70 -7.33
CA GLU A 634 -29.27 49.62 -7.37
C GLU A 634 -28.87 51.12 -7.44
N GLY A 635 -27.57 51.46 -7.41
CA GLY A 635 -27.13 52.87 -7.30
C GLY A 635 -26.12 53.38 -8.33
N PHE A 636 -25.47 52.50 -9.09
CA PHE A 636 -24.37 52.85 -9.99
C PHE A 636 -24.78 52.95 -11.48
N PHE A 637 -25.61 52.02 -11.98
CA PHE A 637 -26.00 51.98 -13.40
C PHE A 637 -26.93 53.12 -13.86
N ASP A 638 -27.59 53.84 -12.93
CA ASP A 638 -28.38 55.04 -13.27
C ASP A 638 -27.54 56.33 -13.40
N ARG A 639 -26.25 56.30 -13.03
CA ARG A 639 -25.34 57.45 -13.12
C ARG A 639 -24.39 57.44 -14.34
N VAL A 640 -24.29 56.34 -15.08
CA VAL A 640 -23.35 56.17 -16.22
C VAL A 640 -24.07 56.21 -17.58
N ARG A 641 -25.10 57.04 -17.73
CA ARG A 641 -25.77 57.29 -19.03
C ARG A 641 -25.29 58.57 -19.75
N GLY A 642 -24.11 59.08 -19.40
CA GLY A 642 -23.65 60.42 -19.81
C GLY A 642 -22.38 60.51 -20.66
N TRP A 643 -21.68 59.41 -20.98
CA TRP A 643 -20.39 59.47 -21.69
C TRP A 643 -20.32 58.37 -22.76
N TRP A 644 -21.00 58.59 -23.87
CA TRP A 644 -20.62 58.23 -25.25
C TRP A 644 -21.69 58.83 -26.17
N ARG A 645 -21.59 60.15 -26.36
CA ARG A 645 -21.96 60.86 -27.58
C ARG A 645 -20.78 61.69 -28.01
#